data_AF-V9I904-F1
#
_entry.id   AF-V9I904-F1
#
_cell.length_a   1.000
_cell.length_b   1.000
_cell.length_c   1.000
_cell.angle_alpha   90.00
_cell.angle_beta   90.00
_cell.angle_gamma   90.00
#
_symmetry.space_group_name_H-M   'P 1'
#
loop_
_entity.id
_entity.type
_entity.pdbx_description
1 polymer ?
#
loop_
_entity_poly.entity_id
_entity_poly.type
_entity_poly.pdbx_seq_one_letter_code
_entity_poly.pdbx_strand_id
1 'polypeptide(L)'
;MKKLNIPICLLFLFIMWGTTISIYYDTTMIDEMRNKLLQLEKTVEKDLFHSRLYQFENNKEGKYLWLIKKFKKFGDELERNISSNSYEYLNALNSIWLWARTENELQGINGLYRVFRMMQQEIINGKVALDIPKLADFLDTILHDPNASIVNALSRIGDLIVHEKLFVSVYQEASSQICNENQSLQQLLYNLYTTITLAEIKGYSMIQFSYKILRLYNPGTNFTDEMEIVKEQYETRTTETLRAVKTAMAFAPRQIWKCDARIHKLDETYTKLTQLFQGYIVNEVDLNKDSSCRENCAYYEYSKVYGCYKNQFCSQQRKCNGRILKCEYIDSDMWICPSPEHNDRRYEYIEYENGQIFGEKSTCNKGTTKVDSWWRWLFWHCSYCFCYCDDNNMNSDRYFSLRKVVSDVANNKVVTGVRFKKVNQIIHIQIQQGELMPRGNIDKTSVQWKSIEEFNVLDNNIKNGIDYHTLSWEKRGLDLDDLVLDKNYLLTGFKFRMVGSRLNLEVRMTPFNFTTGKLIEPLNNSFWFSHDRTDRTELKFENPNIPTRLPLLALPDSKTEQYLNFAPSDRKTDAAQNTIPFLDVQSVESNPPIPIAGAGIFHKGRLGSGGYVALRLITYDFSKHLQVDLPVNVETVVDAPNEIRSV
;
A
#
# COMPACT_ATOMS: atom_id res chain seq x y z
N MET A 1 -48.57 61.82 48.47
CA MET A 1 -48.46 61.58 49.94
C MET A 1 -47.50 60.42 50.17
N LYS A 2 -46.70 60.43 51.27
CA LYS A 2 -45.86 59.33 51.86
C LYS A 2 -45.06 58.43 50.87
N LYS A 3 -43.71 58.45 50.84
CA LYS A 3 -42.76 57.72 51.72
C LYS A 3 -43.00 56.18 51.72
N LEU A 4 -42.02 55.27 51.55
CA LEU A 4 -40.53 55.29 51.59
C LEU A 4 -40.01 54.31 50.47
N ASN A 5 -38.74 53.92 50.21
CA ASN A 5 -37.41 54.10 50.85
C ASN A 5 -36.25 54.18 49.81
N ILE A 6 -35.06 53.58 50.04
CA ILE A 6 -33.82 53.67 49.22
C ILE A 6 -33.14 52.26 49.07
N PRO A 7 -31.90 52.05 48.53
CA PRO A 7 -31.68 51.14 47.39
C PRO A 7 -30.83 49.89 47.70
N ILE A 8 -30.62 49.02 46.69
CA ILE A 8 -29.58 47.98 46.69
C ILE A 8 -28.82 47.97 45.36
N CYS A 9 -27.49 48.09 45.42
CA CYS A 9 -26.60 47.80 44.28
C CYS A 9 -26.37 46.29 44.17
N LEU A 10 -26.42 45.75 42.95
CA LEU A 10 -25.91 44.41 42.65
C LEU A 10 -24.58 44.53 41.91
N LEU A 11 -23.51 44.01 42.50
CA LEU A 11 -22.18 44.00 41.88
C LEU A 11 -22.12 42.98 40.74
N PHE A 12 -21.38 43.32 39.68
CA PHE A 12 -20.84 42.33 38.76
C PHE A 12 -19.85 41.43 39.50
N LEU A 13 -20.16 40.13 39.58
CA LEU A 13 -19.23 39.10 40.05
C LEU A 13 -18.74 38.28 38.85
N PHE A 14 -17.64 38.74 38.24
CA PHE A 14 -16.94 38.02 37.18
C PHE A 14 -16.24 36.79 37.76
N ILE A 15 -16.94 35.65 37.81
CA ILE A 15 -16.30 34.35 38.07
C ILE A 15 -15.64 33.88 36.77
N MET A 16 -14.38 34.29 36.58
CA MET A 16 -13.52 33.78 35.52
C MET A 16 -13.13 32.32 35.78
N TRP A 17 -14.06 31.39 35.55
CA TRP A 17 -13.70 29.99 35.32
C TRP A 17 -12.99 29.89 33.98
N GLY A 18 -11.66 29.97 34.04
CA GLY A 18 -10.77 29.71 32.91
C GLY A 18 -10.82 28.24 32.52
N THR A 19 -11.90 27.84 31.82
CA THR A 19 -11.96 26.56 31.11
C THR A 19 -10.93 26.60 30.00
N THR A 20 -9.75 26.02 30.25
CA THR A 20 -8.80 25.68 29.21
C THR A 20 -9.44 24.63 28.32
N ILE A 21 -10.11 25.08 27.25
CA ILE A 21 -10.63 24.20 26.20
C ILE A 21 -9.42 23.58 25.51
N SER A 22 -9.02 22.41 26.00
CA SER A 22 -8.08 21.55 25.29
C SER A 22 -8.80 21.06 24.04
N ILE A 23 -8.50 21.72 22.91
CA ILE A 23 -8.90 21.25 21.59
C ILE A 23 -8.12 19.95 21.37
N TYR A 24 -8.81 18.81 21.49
CA TYR A 24 -8.23 17.51 21.20
C TYR A 24 -8.03 17.38 19.69
N TYR A 25 -6.86 17.81 19.21
CA TYR A 25 -6.42 17.53 17.84
C TYR A 25 -6.18 16.01 17.68
N ASP A 26 -6.65 15.44 16.56
CA ASP A 26 -6.32 14.05 16.16
C ASP A 26 -4.84 13.98 15.71
N THR A 27 -3.91 14.05 16.66
CA THR A 27 -2.46 13.96 16.41
C THR A 27 -1.98 12.52 16.23
N THR A 28 -0.80 12.31 15.63
CA THR A 28 -0.17 10.97 15.57
C THR A 28 0.36 10.53 16.94
N MET A 29 0.67 9.24 17.11
CA MET A 29 1.16 8.73 18.40
C MET A 29 2.49 9.33 18.83
N ILE A 30 3.38 9.62 17.87
CA ILE A 30 4.66 10.27 18.12
C ILE A 30 4.46 11.75 18.51
N ASP A 31 3.52 12.44 17.88
CA ASP A 31 3.16 13.82 18.22
C ASP A 31 2.45 13.94 19.58
N GLU A 32 1.63 12.96 19.99
CA GLU A 32 1.09 12.93 21.37
C GLU A 32 2.22 12.84 22.39
N MET A 33 3.27 12.05 22.14
CA MET A 33 4.42 11.98 23.06
C MET A 33 5.22 13.30 23.08
N ARG A 34 5.32 14.02 21.95
CA ARG A 34 5.89 15.38 21.90
C ARG A 34 5.06 16.35 22.75
N ASN A 35 3.75 16.39 22.57
CA ASN A 35 2.87 17.29 23.34
C ASN A 35 2.91 16.96 24.85
N LYS A 36 2.99 15.67 25.23
CA LYS A 36 3.19 15.25 26.64
C LYS A 36 4.52 15.70 27.24
N LEU A 37 5.61 15.76 26.46
CA LEU A 37 6.88 16.30 26.93
C LEU A 37 6.78 17.80 27.22
N LEU A 38 6.17 18.57 26.31
CA LEU A 38 5.92 20.01 26.49
C LEU A 38 4.99 20.31 27.69
N GLN A 39 4.03 19.42 27.99
CA GLN A 39 3.19 19.51 29.19
C GLN A 39 3.94 19.13 30.48
N LEU A 40 4.82 18.10 30.42
CA LEU A 40 5.69 17.71 31.54
C LEU A 40 6.60 18.87 31.94
N GLU A 41 7.21 19.55 30.97
CA GLU A 41 8.07 20.72 31.16
C GLU A 41 7.36 21.84 31.94
N LYS A 42 6.24 22.32 31.41
CA LYS A 42 5.41 23.39 32.02
C LYS A 42 4.93 23.00 33.43
N THR A 43 4.75 21.71 33.68
CA THR A 43 4.44 21.18 35.02
C THR A 43 5.67 21.19 35.94
N VAL A 44 6.81 20.68 35.47
CA VAL A 44 8.05 20.58 36.25
C VAL A 44 8.60 21.95 36.63
N GLU A 45 8.59 22.92 35.71
CA GLU A 45 9.07 24.27 35.99
C GLU A 45 8.25 24.94 37.10
N LYS A 46 6.92 24.88 36.97
CA LYS A 46 5.95 25.36 37.97
C LYS A 46 6.07 24.62 39.32
N ASP A 47 6.28 23.31 39.30
CA ASP A 47 6.33 22.48 40.52
C ASP A 47 7.69 22.59 41.26
N LEU A 48 8.80 22.88 40.55
CA LEU A 48 10.16 22.79 41.11
C LEU A 48 10.80 24.14 41.46
N PHE A 49 10.47 25.21 40.71
CA PHE A 49 11.12 26.53 40.85
C PHE A 49 10.18 27.66 41.31
N HIS A 50 8.87 27.42 41.43
CA HIS A 50 7.92 28.47 41.81
C HIS A 50 7.93 28.74 43.33
N SER A 51 8.03 30.02 43.70
CA SER A 51 8.33 30.54 45.05
C SER A 51 7.29 30.31 46.17
N ARG A 52 6.34 29.38 46.00
CA ARG A 52 5.28 29.06 46.97
C ARG A 52 5.17 27.57 47.31
N LEU A 53 6.08 26.73 46.83
CA LEU A 53 6.03 25.28 47.06
C LEU A 53 6.90 24.84 48.25
N TYR A 54 6.32 25.04 49.44
CA TYR A 54 6.83 24.60 50.75
C TYR A 54 7.13 23.08 50.84
N GLN A 55 6.69 22.28 49.87
CA GLN A 55 6.73 20.81 49.87
C GLN A 55 8.15 20.20 49.92
N PHE A 56 9.20 20.99 49.69
CA PHE A 56 10.59 20.51 49.61
C PHE A 56 11.60 21.32 50.44
N GLU A 57 11.16 22.23 51.33
CA GLU A 57 12.06 23.22 51.95
C GLU A 57 13.25 22.63 52.72
N ASN A 58 13.09 21.45 53.33
CA ASN A 58 14.15 20.77 54.10
C ASN A 58 14.67 19.48 53.47
N ASN A 59 14.29 19.12 52.23
CA ASN A 59 14.73 17.88 51.60
C ASN A 59 15.32 18.12 50.19
N LYS A 60 16.63 18.36 50.14
CA LYS A 60 17.38 18.54 48.87
C LYS A 60 17.35 17.28 48.00
N GLU A 61 17.64 16.12 48.57
CA GLU A 61 17.69 14.83 47.85
C GLU A 61 16.33 14.48 47.21
N GLY A 62 15.24 14.75 47.94
CA GLY A 62 13.87 14.60 47.47
C GLY A 62 13.53 15.41 46.21
N LYS A 63 14.17 16.57 45.97
CA LYS A 63 13.98 17.33 44.72
C LYS A 63 14.56 16.58 43.52
N TYR A 64 15.78 16.05 43.63
CA TYR A 64 16.40 15.24 42.59
C TYR A 64 15.58 13.97 42.33
N LEU A 65 15.24 13.22 43.38
CA LEU A 65 14.46 11.98 43.25
C LEU A 65 13.07 12.21 42.64
N TRP A 66 12.41 13.33 42.95
CA TRP A 66 11.14 13.73 42.33
C TRP A 66 11.30 14.02 40.84
N LEU A 67 12.33 14.78 40.44
CA LEU A 67 12.60 15.14 39.05
C LEU A 67 12.97 13.91 38.22
N ILE A 68 13.86 13.06 38.75
CA ILE A 68 14.23 11.77 38.17
C ILE A 68 12.99 10.89 38.00
N LYS A 69 12.11 10.79 39.00
CA LYS A 69 10.87 9.99 38.93
C LYS A 69 9.87 10.52 37.89
N LYS A 70 9.74 11.85 37.75
CA LYS A 70 8.88 12.51 36.74
C LYS A 70 9.37 12.20 35.32
N PHE A 71 10.66 12.43 35.01
CA PHE A 71 11.22 12.12 33.69
C PHE A 71 11.32 10.60 33.42
N LYS A 72 11.60 9.78 34.44
CA LYS A 72 11.56 8.32 34.32
C LYS A 72 10.17 7.85 33.88
N LYS A 73 9.10 8.33 34.51
CA LYS A 73 7.71 7.98 34.13
C LYS A 73 7.41 8.33 32.67
N PHE A 74 7.88 9.49 32.19
CA PHE A 74 7.71 9.86 30.77
C PHE A 74 8.47 8.91 29.84
N GLY A 75 9.74 8.60 30.13
CA GLY A 75 10.49 7.61 29.36
C GLY A 75 9.85 6.21 29.38
N ASP A 76 9.32 5.80 30.55
CA ASP A 76 8.57 4.53 30.69
C ASP A 76 7.30 4.54 29.82
N GLU A 77 6.69 5.69 29.56
CA GLU A 77 5.51 5.86 28.71
C GLU A 77 5.86 5.95 27.22
N LEU A 78 6.96 6.62 26.87
CA LEU A 78 7.51 6.66 25.52
C LEU A 78 7.87 5.26 25.02
N GLU A 79 8.65 4.51 25.82
CA GLU A 79 9.14 3.17 25.48
C GLU A 79 8.04 2.10 25.42
N ARG A 80 6.93 2.26 26.15
CA ARG A 80 5.75 1.38 26.06
C ARG A 80 4.91 1.64 24.80
N ASN A 81 4.90 2.87 24.31
CA ASN A 81 4.04 3.28 23.20
C ASN A 81 4.76 3.28 21.84
N ILE A 82 6.08 3.42 21.81
CA ILE A 82 6.87 3.55 20.58
C ILE A 82 8.07 2.59 20.64
N SER A 83 8.09 1.63 19.70
CA SER A 83 9.15 0.62 19.61
C SER A 83 10.52 1.24 19.30
N SER A 84 11.57 0.67 19.89
CA SER A 84 12.97 0.98 19.58
C SER A 84 13.36 0.72 18.12
N ASN A 85 12.68 -0.20 17.44
CA ASN A 85 13.10 -0.76 16.14
C ASN A 85 12.66 0.08 14.93
N SER A 86 12.39 1.38 15.10
CA SER A 86 11.88 2.24 14.01
C SER A 86 12.76 2.24 12.74
N TYR A 87 14.08 2.07 12.89
CA TYR A 87 15.07 1.90 11.81
C TYR A 87 14.82 0.69 10.89
N GLU A 88 14.19 -0.39 11.39
CA GLU A 88 13.87 -1.61 10.62
C GLU A 88 13.05 -1.31 9.35
N TYR A 89 12.27 -0.22 9.40
CA TYR A 89 11.35 0.20 8.35
C TYR A 89 11.96 1.23 7.39
N LEU A 90 13.25 1.54 7.54
CA LEU A 90 14.00 2.51 6.73
C LEU A 90 15.09 1.88 5.85
N ASN A 91 15.12 0.55 5.72
CA ASN A 91 16.12 -0.17 4.91
C ASN A 91 16.20 0.30 3.44
N ALA A 92 15.10 0.79 2.87
CA ALA A 92 15.04 1.42 1.54
C ALA A 92 15.91 2.68 1.41
N LEU A 93 16.37 3.26 2.53
CA LEU A 93 17.22 4.46 2.60
C LEU A 93 18.71 4.12 2.73
N ASN A 94 19.10 2.84 2.87
CA ASN A 94 20.48 2.44 3.19
C ASN A 94 21.52 2.83 2.12
N SER A 95 21.10 3.13 0.88
CA SER A 95 21.97 3.67 -0.18
C SER A 95 22.11 5.19 -0.17
N ILE A 96 21.28 5.90 0.59
CA ILE A 96 21.17 7.36 0.57
C ILE A 96 22.18 7.94 1.57
N TRP A 97 23.24 8.57 1.08
CA TRP A 97 24.31 9.16 1.90
C TRP A 97 23.79 10.17 2.93
N LEU A 98 22.77 10.94 2.56
CA LEU A 98 22.13 11.92 3.45
C LEU A 98 21.34 11.25 4.59
N TRP A 99 20.73 10.08 4.34
CA TRP A 99 20.16 9.26 5.41
C TRP A 99 21.27 8.71 6.31
N ALA A 100 22.35 8.14 5.76
CA ALA A 100 23.45 7.59 6.56
C ALA A 100 24.08 8.61 7.52
N ARG A 101 24.21 9.89 7.09
CA ARG A 101 24.62 10.99 7.98
C ARG A 101 23.60 11.28 9.08
N THR A 102 22.31 11.33 8.72
CA THR A 102 21.22 11.54 9.69
C THR A 102 21.17 10.41 10.71
N GLU A 103 21.23 9.16 10.25
CA GLU A 103 21.20 7.95 11.08
C GLU A 103 22.29 7.95 12.15
N ASN A 104 23.52 8.34 11.82
CA ASN A 104 24.64 8.42 12.76
C ASN A 104 24.33 9.35 13.95
N GLU A 105 23.81 10.55 13.69
CA GLU A 105 23.39 11.51 14.74
C GLU A 105 22.27 10.93 15.61
N LEU A 106 21.26 10.32 14.98
CA LEU A 106 20.14 9.68 15.68
C LEU A 106 20.62 8.48 16.54
N GLN A 107 21.59 7.69 16.06
CA GLN A 107 22.19 6.58 16.80
C GLN A 107 23.00 7.09 18.01
N GLY A 108 23.74 8.20 17.87
CA GLY A 108 24.44 8.85 18.98
C GLY A 108 23.49 9.29 20.10
N ILE A 109 22.41 9.99 19.75
CA ILE A 109 21.37 10.40 20.71
C ILE A 109 20.72 9.17 21.38
N ASN A 110 20.43 8.11 20.64
CA ASN A 110 19.89 6.86 21.20
C ASN A 110 20.88 6.15 22.14
N GLY A 111 22.19 6.20 21.86
CA GLY A 111 23.23 5.66 22.72
C GLY A 111 23.27 6.35 24.08
N LEU A 112 23.27 7.68 24.08
CA LEU A 112 23.22 8.51 25.30
C LEU A 112 21.89 8.33 26.06
N TYR A 113 20.75 8.27 25.34
CA TYR A 113 19.45 8.00 25.95
C TYR A 113 19.42 6.65 26.70
N ARG A 114 20.05 5.61 26.15
CA ARG A 114 20.15 4.31 26.84
C ARG A 114 20.91 4.43 28.18
N VAL A 115 22.02 5.17 28.22
CA VAL A 115 22.78 5.41 29.47
C VAL A 115 21.94 6.20 30.48
N PHE A 116 21.34 7.31 30.04
CA PHE A 116 20.42 8.13 30.83
C PHE A 116 19.29 7.30 31.46
N ARG A 117 18.66 6.42 30.68
CA ARG A 117 17.56 5.56 31.13
C ARG A 117 18.03 4.47 32.10
N MET A 118 19.22 3.90 31.93
CA MET A 118 19.81 2.99 32.92
C MET A 118 20.03 3.70 34.27
N MET A 119 20.64 4.89 34.27
CA MET A 119 20.86 5.67 35.49
C MET A 119 19.54 6.02 36.21
N GLN A 120 18.51 6.45 35.47
CA GLN A 120 17.17 6.68 36.03
C GLN A 120 16.56 5.43 36.69
N GLN A 121 16.79 4.24 36.11
CA GLN A 121 16.29 2.98 36.64
C GLN A 121 17.07 2.51 37.87
N GLU A 122 18.40 2.64 37.88
CA GLU A 122 19.25 2.22 39.00
C GLU A 122 18.98 3.02 40.27
N ILE A 123 18.87 4.35 40.13
CA ILE A 123 18.54 5.28 41.22
C ILE A 123 17.15 5.00 41.79
N ILE A 124 16.11 4.96 40.93
CA ILE A 124 14.71 4.83 41.38
C ILE A 124 14.39 3.43 41.94
N ASN A 125 15.10 2.39 41.49
CA ASN A 125 14.94 1.04 42.03
C ASN A 125 15.81 0.78 43.28
N GLY A 126 16.55 1.79 43.79
CA GLY A 126 17.40 1.64 44.98
C GLY A 126 18.59 0.70 44.80
N LYS A 127 19.00 0.41 43.55
CA LYS A 127 20.15 -0.46 43.26
C LYS A 127 21.49 0.24 43.48
N VAL A 128 21.51 1.56 43.37
CA VAL A 128 22.67 2.44 43.54
C VAL A 128 22.23 3.66 44.33
N ALA A 129 23.06 4.14 45.27
CA ALA A 129 22.80 5.39 45.98
C ALA A 129 22.85 6.59 45.03
N LEU A 130 22.18 7.70 45.37
CA LEU A 130 22.14 8.89 44.52
C LEU A 130 23.48 9.65 44.55
N ASP A 131 24.38 9.27 43.64
CA ASP A 131 25.63 9.98 43.36
C ASP A 131 25.35 11.24 42.51
N ILE A 132 25.09 12.37 43.18
CA ILE A 132 24.77 13.63 42.52
C ILE A 132 25.94 14.18 41.69
N PRO A 133 27.21 14.17 42.15
CA PRO A 133 28.35 14.59 41.34
C PRO A 133 28.50 13.78 40.04
N LYS A 134 28.43 12.44 40.10
CA LYS A 134 28.51 11.59 38.91
C LYS A 134 27.32 11.77 37.96
N LEU A 135 26.13 12.05 38.51
CA LEU A 135 24.98 12.43 37.69
C LEU A 135 25.20 13.78 37.00
N ALA A 136 25.76 14.77 37.68
CA ALA A 136 26.03 16.09 37.12
C ALA A 136 27.07 16.04 35.98
N ASP A 137 28.16 15.30 36.17
CA ASP A 137 29.25 15.09 35.20
C ASP A 137 28.74 14.49 33.87
N PHE A 138 27.92 13.44 33.95
CA PHE A 138 27.26 12.83 32.78
C PHE A 138 26.29 13.78 32.07
N LEU A 139 25.55 14.60 32.82
CA LEU A 139 24.58 15.54 32.28
C LEU A 139 25.23 16.76 31.64
N ASP A 140 26.37 17.22 32.15
CA ASP A 140 27.20 18.27 31.55
C ASP A 140 27.85 17.79 30.26
N THR A 141 28.39 16.56 30.25
CA THR A 141 28.89 15.88 29.04
C THR A 141 27.84 15.86 27.91
N ILE A 142 26.57 15.55 28.24
CA ILE A 142 25.44 15.55 27.30
C ILE A 142 25.12 16.93 26.69
N LEU A 143 25.49 18.01 27.38
CA LEU A 143 25.25 19.39 26.93
C LEU A 143 26.45 19.95 26.16
N HIS A 144 27.65 19.80 26.70
CA HIS A 144 28.81 20.64 26.38
C HIS A 144 30.00 19.90 25.73
N ASP A 145 30.07 18.56 25.78
CA ASP A 145 31.19 17.85 25.13
C ASP A 145 31.12 18.00 23.60
N PRO A 146 32.22 18.33 22.90
CA PRO A 146 32.22 18.53 21.44
C PRO A 146 31.70 17.34 20.62
N ASN A 147 31.83 16.11 21.13
CA ASN A 147 31.50 14.86 20.46
C ASN A 147 30.16 14.27 20.95
N ALA A 148 29.83 14.44 22.23
CA ALA A 148 28.62 13.89 22.87
C ALA A 148 27.48 14.92 23.08
N SER A 149 27.68 16.20 22.78
CA SER A 149 26.63 17.24 22.92
C SER A 149 25.42 16.93 22.05
N ILE A 150 24.29 16.69 22.72
CA ILE A 150 22.99 16.42 22.09
C ILE A 150 22.42 17.69 21.46
N VAL A 151 22.74 18.87 21.99
CA VAL A 151 22.36 20.16 21.39
C VAL A 151 22.97 20.28 19.98
N ASN A 152 24.26 19.95 19.85
CA ASN A 152 24.95 19.97 18.57
C ASN A 152 24.41 18.91 17.59
N ALA A 153 24.13 17.69 18.07
CA ALA A 153 23.53 16.64 17.24
C ALA A 153 22.14 17.02 16.70
N LEU A 154 21.27 17.59 17.55
CA LEU A 154 19.95 18.08 17.13
C LEU A 154 20.02 19.27 16.17
N SER A 155 21.04 20.13 16.27
CA SER A 155 21.29 21.18 15.27
C SER A 155 21.64 20.56 13.91
N ARG A 156 22.59 19.63 13.86
CA ARG A 156 23.01 18.95 12.62
C ARG A 156 21.86 18.17 11.97
N ILE A 157 20.98 17.55 12.76
CA ILE A 157 19.74 16.92 12.26
C ILE A 157 18.82 17.96 11.61
N GLY A 158 18.65 19.14 12.21
CA GLY A 158 17.90 20.25 11.63
C GLY A 158 18.46 20.70 10.27
N ASP A 159 19.77 20.89 10.17
CA ASP A 159 20.45 21.25 8.92
C ASP A 159 20.27 20.20 7.81
N LEU A 160 20.40 18.92 8.15
CA LEU A 160 20.15 17.80 7.23
C LEU A 160 18.72 17.79 6.68
N ILE A 161 17.74 18.15 7.52
CA ILE A 161 16.31 18.21 7.16
C ILE A 161 15.98 19.44 6.31
N VAL A 162 16.48 20.61 6.68
CA VAL A 162 16.06 21.91 6.11
C VAL A 162 16.98 22.37 4.98
N HIS A 163 18.29 22.44 5.23
CA HIS A 163 19.28 22.93 4.27
C HIS A 163 19.60 21.85 3.21
N GLU A 164 19.82 20.61 3.63
CA GLU A 164 20.10 19.48 2.71
C GLU A 164 18.84 18.72 2.26
N LYS A 165 17.65 19.14 2.74
CA LYS A 165 16.31 18.74 2.25
C LYS A 165 16.01 17.23 2.32
N LEU A 166 16.47 16.54 3.37
CA LEU A 166 16.36 15.08 3.57
C LEU A 166 15.09 14.43 3.02
N PHE A 167 13.89 14.91 3.39
CA PHE A 167 12.62 14.31 2.97
C PHE A 167 12.37 14.38 1.46
N VAL A 168 12.88 15.40 0.76
CA VAL A 168 12.75 15.56 -0.69
C VAL A 168 13.72 14.62 -1.41
N SER A 169 14.96 14.51 -0.94
CA SER A 169 15.98 13.60 -1.48
C SER A 169 15.53 12.14 -1.32
N VAL A 170 15.03 11.77 -0.13
CA VAL A 170 14.43 10.46 0.14
C VAL A 170 13.24 10.16 -0.78
N TYR A 171 12.33 11.12 -0.98
CA TYR A 171 11.22 10.98 -1.92
C TYR A 171 11.73 10.73 -3.36
N GLN A 172 12.74 11.48 -3.81
CA GLN A 172 13.27 11.33 -5.17
C GLN A 172 13.96 9.99 -5.38
N GLU A 173 14.90 9.61 -4.51
CA GLU A 173 15.74 8.42 -4.69
C GLU A 173 14.93 7.11 -4.51
N ALA A 174 14.15 6.99 -3.43
CA ALA A 174 13.40 5.77 -3.12
C ALA A 174 12.21 5.50 -4.08
N SER A 175 11.74 6.52 -4.81
CA SER A 175 10.64 6.38 -5.79
C SER A 175 10.87 5.27 -6.83
N SER A 176 12.13 5.04 -7.19
CA SER A 176 12.53 4.14 -8.27
C SER A 176 12.41 2.64 -7.95
N GLN A 177 12.39 2.25 -6.67
CA GLN A 177 12.42 0.84 -6.24
C GLN A 177 11.30 0.44 -5.27
N ILE A 178 10.40 1.37 -4.92
CA ILE A 178 9.39 1.21 -3.85
C ILE A 178 8.44 0.01 -4.01
N CYS A 179 8.28 -0.57 -5.22
CA CYS A 179 7.47 -1.79 -5.40
C CYS A 179 8.13 -3.09 -4.89
N ASN A 180 9.42 -3.05 -4.51
CA ASN A 180 10.07 -4.17 -3.80
C ASN A 180 9.70 -4.14 -2.32
N GLU A 181 9.60 -2.93 -1.76
CA GLU A 181 9.24 -2.69 -0.37
C GLU A 181 7.82 -3.16 -0.04
N ASN A 182 7.57 -3.35 1.25
CA ASN A 182 6.23 -3.57 1.80
C ASN A 182 5.63 -2.24 2.31
N GLN A 183 5.92 -1.12 1.64
CA GLN A 183 5.48 0.22 2.08
C GLN A 183 5.12 1.09 0.88
N SER A 184 4.26 2.09 1.11
CA SER A 184 4.09 3.18 0.15
C SER A 184 5.19 4.23 0.37
N LEU A 185 5.48 5.06 -0.64
CA LEU A 185 6.51 6.10 -0.48
C LEU A 185 6.08 7.14 0.57
N GLN A 186 4.78 7.41 0.69
CA GLN A 186 4.25 8.25 1.76
C GLN A 186 4.42 7.62 3.16
N GLN A 187 4.28 6.30 3.27
CA GLN A 187 4.53 5.56 4.52
C GLN A 187 6.01 5.59 4.91
N LEU A 188 6.92 5.45 3.95
CA LEU A 188 8.38 5.54 4.19
C LEU A 188 8.78 6.91 4.75
N LEU A 189 8.23 8.00 4.21
CA LEU A 189 8.42 9.36 4.74
C LEU A 189 7.85 9.54 6.15
N TYR A 190 6.71 8.92 6.47
CA TYR A 190 6.12 8.94 7.81
C TYR A 190 6.94 8.15 8.83
N ASN A 191 7.48 6.99 8.44
CA ASN A 191 8.39 6.18 9.25
C ASN A 191 9.69 6.95 9.54
N LEU A 192 10.22 7.68 8.55
CA LEU A 192 11.40 8.53 8.69
C LEU A 192 11.14 9.69 9.67
N TYR A 193 10.03 10.41 9.51
CA TYR A 193 9.60 11.46 10.43
C TYR A 193 9.43 10.96 11.87
N THR A 194 8.83 9.77 12.03
CA THR A 194 8.62 9.14 13.34
C THR A 194 9.95 8.78 14.01
N THR A 195 10.92 8.28 13.23
CA THR A 195 12.27 7.92 13.71
C THR A 195 13.07 9.15 14.14
N ILE A 196 13.05 10.21 13.32
CA ILE A 196 13.68 11.51 13.63
C ILE A 196 13.05 12.10 14.89
N THR A 197 11.72 12.25 14.91
CA THR A 197 11.00 12.84 16.05
C THR A 197 11.21 12.04 17.35
N LEU A 198 11.34 10.70 17.27
CA LEU A 198 11.64 9.89 18.45
C LEU A 198 13.03 10.23 19.03
N ALA A 199 14.03 10.50 18.21
CA ALA A 199 15.33 10.99 18.67
C ALA A 199 15.25 12.43 19.18
N GLU A 200 14.49 13.32 18.52
CA GLU A 200 14.25 14.69 19.00
C GLU A 200 13.63 14.71 20.41
N ILE A 201 12.57 13.91 20.65
CA ILE A 201 11.91 13.78 21.96
C ILE A 201 12.90 13.26 23.01
N LYS A 202 13.70 12.24 22.68
CA LYS A 202 14.74 11.71 23.57
C LYS A 202 15.81 12.75 23.90
N GLY A 203 16.32 13.44 22.89
CA GLY A 203 17.37 14.44 23.01
C GLY A 203 16.93 15.66 23.81
N TYR A 204 15.79 16.24 23.45
CA TYR A 204 15.19 17.37 24.16
C TYR A 204 14.84 17.03 25.61
N SER A 205 14.29 15.83 25.86
CA SER A 205 14.00 15.34 27.22
C SER A 205 15.27 15.19 28.07
N MET A 206 16.40 14.80 27.48
CA MET A 206 17.69 14.77 28.18
C MET A 206 18.22 16.18 28.46
N ILE A 207 18.30 17.06 27.46
CA ILE A 207 18.83 18.42 27.61
C ILE A 207 18.07 19.20 28.69
N GLN A 208 16.73 19.19 28.63
CA GLN A 208 15.91 19.89 29.62
C GLN A 208 15.99 19.26 31.01
N PHE A 209 16.25 17.96 31.12
CA PHE A 209 16.54 17.33 32.40
C PHE A 209 17.94 17.74 32.92
N SER A 210 18.96 17.78 32.06
CA SER A 210 20.33 18.20 32.41
C SER A 210 20.35 19.57 33.05
N TYR A 211 19.84 20.61 32.38
CA TYR A 211 19.82 21.97 32.93
C TYR A 211 19.03 22.05 34.25
N LYS A 212 17.90 21.33 34.36
CA LYS A 212 17.06 21.33 35.57
C LYS A 212 17.74 20.63 36.76
N ILE A 213 18.59 19.62 36.54
CA ILE A 213 19.45 19.02 37.57
C ILE A 213 20.65 19.91 37.91
N LEU A 214 21.35 20.45 36.90
CA LEU A 214 22.52 21.31 37.10
C LEU A 214 22.16 22.60 37.87
N ARG A 215 20.95 23.15 37.67
CA ARG A 215 20.40 24.27 38.46
C ARG A 215 20.10 23.92 39.92
N LEU A 216 19.83 22.64 40.24
CA LEU A 216 19.73 22.17 41.63
C LEU A 216 21.11 21.94 42.26
N TYR A 217 22.08 21.49 41.45
CA TYR A 217 23.44 21.14 41.88
C TYR A 217 24.30 22.39 42.14
N ASN A 218 24.18 23.39 41.26
CA ASN A 218 24.90 24.66 41.34
C ASN A 218 23.90 25.84 41.50
N PRO A 219 23.40 26.15 42.70
CA PRO A 219 22.41 27.23 42.90
C PRO A 219 22.87 28.65 42.54
N GLY A 220 24.16 28.84 42.24
CA GLY A 220 24.73 30.10 41.77
C GLY A 220 24.69 30.30 40.24
N THR A 221 24.47 29.24 39.45
CA THR A 221 24.29 29.33 37.99
C THR A 221 22.83 29.11 37.61
N ASN A 222 22.25 30.12 36.97
CA ASN A 222 20.84 30.14 36.62
C ASN A 222 20.63 29.76 35.15
N PHE A 223 20.57 28.45 34.87
CA PHE A 223 20.38 27.89 33.51
C PHE A 223 19.00 28.17 32.86
N THR A 224 18.36 29.32 33.14
CA THR A 224 17.00 29.62 32.65
C THR A 224 17.02 30.03 31.19
N ASP A 225 18.00 30.84 30.80
CA ASP A 225 18.07 31.41 29.47
C ASP A 225 18.45 30.32 28.45
N GLU A 226 19.34 29.40 28.83
CA GLU A 226 19.72 28.23 28.04
C GLU A 226 18.56 27.23 27.87
N MET A 227 17.75 27.03 28.92
CA MET A 227 16.54 26.20 28.82
C MET A 227 15.51 26.80 27.85
N GLU A 228 15.35 28.11 27.82
CA GLU A 228 14.41 28.78 26.92
C GLU A 228 14.93 28.83 25.48
N ILE A 229 16.22 29.13 25.26
CA ILE A 229 16.87 29.08 23.95
C ILE A 229 16.73 27.68 23.32
N VAL A 230 17.01 26.61 24.07
CA VAL A 230 16.86 25.24 23.53
C VAL A 230 15.38 24.90 23.26
N LYS A 231 14.44 25.47 24.02
CA LYS A 231 12.99 25.34 23.78
C LYS A 231 12.58 26.04 22.49
N GLU A 232 12.94 27.31 22.29
CA GLU A 232 12.67 28.04 21.03
C GLU A 232 13.22 27.30 19.81
N GLN A 233 14.46 26.79 19.90
CA GLN A 233 15.05 25.96 18.84
C GLN A 233 14.30 24.64 18.60
N TYR A 234 13.74 24.03 19.64
CA TYR A 234 12.95 22.80 19.53
C TYR A 234 11.60 23.04 18.86
N GLU A 235 10.91 24.12 19.22
CA GLU A 235 9.65 24.53 18.60
C GLU A 235 9.87 24.94 17.12
N THR A 236 11.00 25.59 16.83
CA THR A 236 11.46 25.91 15.45
C THR A 236 11.73 24.64 14.63
N ARG A 237 12.67 23.77 15.04
CA ARG A 237 13.00 22.51 14.34
C ARG A 237 11.78 21.62 14.14
N THR A 238 10.89 21.55 15.12
CA THR A 238 9.61 20.82 15.01
C THR A 238 8.76 21.38 13.88
N THR A 239 8.58 22.70 13.82
CA THR A 239 7.77 23.39 12.80
C THR A 239 8.36 23.20 11.40
N GLU A 240 9.68 23.26 11.26
CA GLU A 240 10.38 23.07 9.98
C GLU A 240 10.35 21.62 9.51
N THR A 241 10.56 20.66 10.41
CA THR A 241 10.47 19.22 10.13
C THR A 241 9.05 18.83 9.70
N LEU A 242 8.02 19.34 10.39
CA LEU A 242 6.61 19.19 10.00
C LEU A 242 6.33 19.75 8.59
N ARG A 243 6.91 20.91 8.27
CA ARG A 243 6.78 21.54 6.93
C ARG A 243 7.48 20.70 5.85
N ALA A 244 8.68 20.21 6.12
CA ALA A 244 9.47 19.41 5.18
C ALA A 244 8.80 18.06 4.87
N VAL A 245 8.38 17.31 5.90
CA VAL A 245 7.71 16.02 5.69
C VAL A 245 6.36 16.18 4.97
N LYS A 246 5.54 17.18 5.33
CA LYS A 246 4.25 17.42 4.66
C LYS A 246 4.43 17.79 3.18
N THR A 247 5.42 18.62 2.87
CA THR A 247 5.77 18.96 1.48
C THR A 247 6.14 17.72 0.67
N ALA A 248 6.93 16.79 1.22
CA ALA A 248 7.26 15.54 0.53
C ALA A 248 6.06 14.57 0.43
N MET A 249 5.30 14.40 1.52
CA MET A 249 4.11 13.52 1.56
C MET A 249 2.97 13.96 0.63
N ALA A 250 2.93 15.24 0.22
CA ALA A 250 1.94 15.76 -0.72
C ALA A 250 2.15 15.25 -2.17
N PHE A 251 3.38 14.86 -2.53
CA PHE A 251 3.71 14.31 -3.85
C PHE A 251 3.99 12.79 -3.82
N ALA A 252 4.21 12.22 -2.63
CA ALA A 252 4.54 10.80 -2.48
C ALA A 252 3.31 9.89 -2.71
N PRO A 253 3.39 8.88 -3.61
CA PRO A 253 2.31 7.92 -3.82
C PRO A 253 2.03 7.08 -2.55
N ARG A 254 0.74 6.77 -2.38
CA ARG A 254 0.21 5.92 -1.29
C ARG A 254 -0.05 4.47 -1.73
N GLN A 255 0.13 4.17 -3.02
CA GLN A 255 -0.04 2.84 -3.59
C GLN A 255 1.07 1.88 -3.10
N ILE A 256 0.67 0.72 -2.58
CA ILE A 256 1.52 -0.47 -2.38
C ILE A 256 1.13 -1.49 -3.45
N TRP A 257 2.11 -1.95 -4.22
CA TRP A 257 1.98 -2.95 -5.28
C TRP A 257 3.33 -3.66 -5.46
N LYS A 258 3.34 -4.87 -6.05
CA LYS A 258 4.57 -5.66 -6.18
C LYS A 258 5.24 -5.53 -7.56
N CYS A 259 6.56 -5.31 -7.54
CA CYS A 259 7.40 -5.52 -8.71
C CYS A 259 7.28 -6.98 -9.21
N ASP A 260 7.80 -7.27 -10.39
CA ASP A 260 7.86 -8.65 -10.88
C ASP A 260 8.85 -9.49 -10.07
N ALA A 261 8.46 -10.73 -9.76
CA ALA A 261 9.31 -11.67 -9.05
C ALA A 261 10.54 -12.05 -9.89
N ARG A 262 11.73 -12.07 -9.26
CA ARG A 262 13.02 -12.42 -9.91
C ARG A 262 13.01 -13.78 -10.63
N ILE A 263 12.13 -14.69 -10.20
CA ILE A 263 11.85 -15.97 -10.86
C ILE A 263 10.34 -16.11 -10.89
N HIS A 264 9.74 -16.09 -12.08
CA HIS A 264 8.31 -16.29 -12.25
C HIS A 264 7.93 -17.76 -12.01
N LYS A 265 6.97 -17.98 -11.12
CA LYS A 265 6.40 -19.30 -10.83
C LYS A 265 4.87 -19.29 -10.92
N LEU A 266 4.32 -20.33 -11.54
CA LEU A 266 2.87 -20.51 -11.65
C LEU A 266 2.25 -20.78 -10.27
N ASP A 267 1.13 -20.11 -9.99
CA ASP A 267 0.32 -20.10 -8.75
C ASP A 267 1.04 -19.70 -7.44
N GLU A 268 2.38 -19.55 -7.47
CA GLU A 268 3.19 -18.88 -6.44
C GLU A 268 3.34 -17.36 -6.66
N THR A 269 3.72 -16.91 -7.88
CA THR A 269 3.96 -15.47 -8.18
C THR A 269 3.01 -14.91 -9.23
N TYR A 270 2.64 -15.72 -10.23
CA TYR A 270 1.61 -15.36 -11.21
C TYR A 270 0.66 -16.54 -11.44
N THR A 271 -0.56 -16.28 -11.91
CA THR A 271 -1.40 -17.33 -12.51
C THR A 271 -1.90 -16.89 -13.88
N LYS A 272 -2.44 -17.84 -14.64
CA LYS A 272 -2.98 -17.65 -15.99
C LYS A 272 -4.34 -18.34 -16.09
N LEU A 273 -5.14 -17.88 -17.04
CA LEU A 273 -6.41 -18.53 -17.40
C LEU A 273 -6.11 -19.62 -18.44
N THR A 274 -6.05 -20.88 -17.99
CA THR A 274 -5.80 -22.03 -18.85
C THR A 274 -6.93 -22.24 -19.86
N GLN A 275 -6.57 -22.59 -21.10
CA GLN A 275 -7.46 -23.18 -22.12
C GLN A 275 -8.76 -22.38 -22.41
N LEU A 276 -8.81 -21.09 -22.05
CA LEU A 276 -10.00 -20.24 -22.18
C LEU A 276 -10.14 -19.69 -23.60
N PHE A 277 -9.25 -18.77 -23.99
CA PHE A 277 -9.15 -18.25 -25.35
C PHE A 277 -7.84 -18.73 -25.97
N GLN A 278 -7.92 -19.47 -27.08
CA GLN A 278 -6.75 -20.02 -27.80
C GLN A 278 -6.92 -20.01 -29.32
N GLY A 279 -5.82 -19.88 -30.06
CA GLY A 279 -5.77 -20.16 -31.50
C GLY A 279 -6.12 -21.62 -31.81
N TYR A 280 -6.90 -21.84 -32.87
CA TYR A 280 -7.47 -23.13 -33.26
C TYR A 280 -7.56 -23.26 -34.77
N ILE A 281 -6.96 -24.31 -35.34
CA ILE A 281 -7.06 -24.67 -36.76
C ILE A 281 -8.27 -25.58 -36.98
N VAL A 282 -9.11 -25.24 -37.96
CA VAL A 282 -10.33 -25.99 -38.29
C VAL A 282 -10.69 -25.80 -39.76
N ASN A 283 -11.17 -26.86 -40.43
CA ASN A 283 -11.58 -26.77 -41.83
C ASN A 283 -13.01 -26.19 -41.92
N GLU A 284 -13.30 -25.41 -42.98
CA GLU A 284 -14.62 -24.81 -43.19
C GLU A 284 -15.77 -25.84 -43.09
N VAL A 285 -15.54 -27.06 -43.57
CA VAL A 285 -16.50 -28.17 -43.59
C VAL A 285 -17.04 -28.55 -42.19
N ASP A 286 -16.35 -28.18 -41.11
CA ASP A 286 -16.75 -28.44 -39.72
C ASP A 286 -17.40 -27.22 -39.03
N LEU A 287 -17.45 -26.07 -39.68
CA LEU A 287 -17.94 -24.79 -39.13
C LEU A 287 -19.42 -24.48 -39.44
N ASN A 288 -20.10 -25.32 -40.22
CA ASN A 288 -21.53 -25.21 -40.53
C ASN A 288 -22.27 -26.55 -40.38
N LYS A 289 -23.60 -26.50 -40.26
CA LYS A 289 -24.47 -27.66 -40.03
C LYS A 289 -24.53 -28.63 -41.21
N ASP A 290 -24.44 -28.10 -42.43
CA ASP A 290 -24.62 -28.84 -43.67
C ASP A 290 -23.33 -29.54 -44.12
N SER A 291 -22.28 -29.47 -43.29
CA SER A 291 -20.90 -29.87 -43.57
C SER A 291 -20.46 -29.46 -44.96
N SER A 292 -20.53 -28.16 -45.28
CA SER A 292 -20.31 -27.59 -46.61
C SER A 292 -19.10 -26.63 -46.64
N CYS A 293 -18.64 -26.26 -47.84
CA CYS A 293 -17.52 -25.34 -48.07
C CYS A 293 -17.96 -24.29 -49.10
N ARG A 294 -19.00 -23.53 -48.76
CA ARG A 294 -19.69 -22.60 -49.67
C ARG A 294 -19.31 -21.14 -49.46
N GLU A 295 -18.72 -20.85 -48.31
CA GLU A 295 -18.41 -19.50 -47.87
C GLU A 295 -16.89 -19.30 -47.99
N ASN A 296 -16.27 -18.73 -46.96
CA ASN A 296 -14.82 -18.75 -46.75
C ASN A 296 -14.55 -18.56 -45.25
N CYS A 297 -13.32 -18.70 -44.80
CA CYS A 297 -12.98 -18.55 -43.38
C CYS A 297 -13.48 -17.25 -42.73
N ALA A 298 -13.43 -16.10 -43.42
CA ALA A 298 -13.84 -14.81 -42.86
C ALA A 298 -15.36 -14.67 -42.64
N TYR A 299 -16.19 -15.51 -43.27
CA TYR A 299 -17.62 -15.61 -42.97
C TYR A 299 -17.87 -16.06 -41.52
N TYR A 300 -16.98 -16.89 -40.96
CA TYR A 300 -17.14 -17.50 -39.65
C TYR A 300 -16.57 -16.61 -38.54
N GLU A 301 -17.02 -15.35 -38.47
CA GLU A 301 -16.70 -14.46 -37.34
C GLU A 301 -17.26 -15.02 -36.01
N TYR A 302 -18.38 -15.76 -36.06
CA TYR A 302 -19.01 -16.38 -34.89
C TYR A 302 -19.71 -17.69 -35.25
N SER A 303 -19.14 -18.83 -34.84
CA SER A 303 -19.68 -20.17 -35.07
C SER A 303 -19.27 -21.16 -33.96
N LYS A 304 -19.30 -22.47 -34.25
CA LYS A 304 -18.82 -23.56 -33.39
C LYS A 304 -18.43 -24.78 -34.25
N VAL A 305 -17.74 -25.75 -33.65
CA VAL A 305 -17.38 -27.02 -34.32
C VAL A 305 -18.60 -27.96 -34.34
N TYR A 306 -19.24 -28.09 -35.50
CA TYR A 306 -20.43 -28.93 -35.70
C TYR A 306 -20.09 -30.42 -35.86
N GLY A 307 -18.98 -30.74 -36.54
CA GLY A 307 -18.61 -32.12 -36.86
C GLY A 307 -17.10 -32.38 -36.80
N CYS A 308 -16.69 -33.47 -37.45
CA CYS A 308 -15.32 -33.72 -37.85
C CYS A 308 -15.35 -34.55 -39.14
N TYR A 309 -15.40 -33.87 -40.29
CA TYR A 309 -15.65 -34.49 -41.58
C TYR A 309 -14.58 -35.54 -41.92
N LYS A 310 -15.03 -36.79 -42.18
CA LYS A 310 -14.18 -37.95 -42.51
C LYS A 310 -13.02 -38.21 -41.54
N ASN A 311 -13.10 -37.77 -40.28
CA ASN A 311 -11.99 -37.82 -39.32
C ASN A 311 -10.69 -37.16 -39.87
N GLN A 312 -10.82 -35.98 -40.49
CA GLN A 312 -9.69 -35.11 -40.84
C GLN A 312 -8.96 -34.57 -39.59
N PHE A 313 -8.13 -33.54 -39.71
CA PHE A 313 -7.29 -33.01 -38.61
C PHE A 313 -8.06 -32.69 -37.32
N CYS A 314 -9.35 -32.34 -37.43
CA CYS A 314 -10.30 -32.24 -36.32
C CYS A 314 -10.32 -33.42 -35.33
N SER A 315 -9.91 -34.62 -35.76
CA SER A 315 -9.81 -35.84 -34.94
C SER A 315 -8.46 -36.01 -34.23
N GLN A 316 -7.43 -35.26 -34.65
CA GLN A 316 -6.04 -35.38 -34.20
C GLN A 316 -5.67 -34.33 -33.15
N GLN A 317 -6.62 -33.50 -32.73
CA GLN A 317 -6.44 -32.41 -31.77
C GLN A 317 -7.59 -32.36 -30.74
N ARG A 318 -7.38 -31.66 -29.62
CA ARG A 318 -8.45 -31.34 -28.66
C ARG A 318 -9.56 -30.57 -29.39
N LYS A 319 -10.81 -31.07 -29.39
CA LYS A 319 -11.96 -30.32 -29.91
C LYS A 319 -12.10 -28.97 -29.20
N CYS A 320 -12.52 -27.92 -29.91
CA CYS A 320 -13.08 -26.72 -29.27
C CYS A 320 -14.54 -26.98 -28.88
N ASN A 321 -14.86 -27.00 -27.59
CA ASN A 321 -16.20 -27.40 -27.11
C ASN A 321 -17.18 -26.22 -26.93
N GLY A 322 -16.67 -24.99 -26.93
CA GLY A 322 -17.46 -23.76 -26.89
C GLY A 322 -17.69 -23.14 -28.27
N ARG A 323 -17.18 -21.93 -28.48
CA ARG A 323 -17.40 -21.08 -29.67
C ARG A 323 -16.13 -20.92 -30.49
N ILE A 324 -16.33 -20.86 -31.79
CA ILE A 324 -15.32 -20.47 -32.78
C ILE A 324 -15.57 -19.02 -33.18
N LEU A 325 -14.50 -18.23 -33.20
CA LEU A 325 -14.55 -16.78 -33.24
C LEU A 325 -13.48 -16.24 -34.19
N LYS A 326 -13.82 -15.24 -35.01
CA LYS A 326 -12.90 -14.51 -35.90
C LYS A 326 -11.98 -15.44 -36.70
N CYS A 327 -12.57 -16.34 -37.48
CA CYS A 327 -11.81 -17.16 -38.42
C CYS A 327 -11.18 -16.30 -39.53
N GLU A 328 -9.92 -16.57 -39.85
CA GLU A 328 -9.17 -15.99 -40.97
C GLU A 328 -8.58 -17.12 -41.83
N TYR A 329 -8.50 -16.89 -43.14
CA TYR A 329 -7.70 -17.71 -44.05
C TYR A 329 -6.29 -17.12 -44.10
N ILE A 330 -5.27 -17.97 -43.95
CA ILE A 330 -3.86 -17.56 -43.93
C ILE A 330 -3.11 -18.18 -45.12
N ASP A 331 -3.26 -19.50 -45.29
CA ASP A 331 -2.80 -20.23 -46.47
C ASP A 331 -3.58 -21.55 -46.62
N SER A 332 -3.43 -22.22 -47.76
CA SER A 332 -4.07 -23.51 -48.05
C SER A 332 -3.40 -24.67 -47.31
N ASP A 333 -2.07 -24.66 -47.26
CA ASP A 333 -1.25 -25.75 -46.72
C ASP A 333 -0.41 -25.25 -45.54
N MET A 334 -0.33 -26.07 -44.48
CA MET A 334 0.46 -25.75 -43.29
C MET A 334 0.96 -26.99 -42.54
N TRP A 335 2.09 -26.86 -41.85
CA TRP A 335 2.67 -27.84 -40.95
C TRP A 335 2.46 -27.38 -39.51
N ILE A 336 1.66 -28.14 -38.76
CA ILE A 336 1.32 -27.87 -37.37
C ILE A 336 2.25 -28.72 -36.48
N CYS A 337 2.87 -28.10 -35.47
CA CYS A 337 3.50 -28.85 -34.39
C CYS A 337 2.55 -28.97 -33.19
N PRO A 338 1.89 -30.13 -32.97
CA PRO A 338 0.98 -30.32 -31.85
C PRO A 338 1.73 -30.35 -30.52
N SER A 339 1.14 -29.75 -29.49
CA SER A 339 1.64 -29.82 -28.13
C SER A 339 1.52 -31.25 -27.54
N PRO A 340 2.34 -31.60 -26.53
CA PRO A 340 2.16 -32.84 -25.79
C PRO A 340 0.76 -33.00 -25.17
N GLU A 341 0.33 -34.26 -24.99
CA GLU A 341 -0.90 -34.56 -24.26
C GLU A 341 -0.86 -33.99 -22.83
N HIS A 342 -2.02 -33.57 -22.34
CA HIS A 342 -2.20 -32.87 -21.06
C HIS A 342 -1.51 -31.49 -20.94
N ASN A 343 -0.94 -30.93 -22.02
CA ASN A 343 -0.55 -29.52 -22.07
C ASN A 343 -1.77 -28.59 -22.20
N ASP A 344 -1.66 -27.38 -21.67
CA ASP A 344 -2.62 -26.29 -21.92
C ASP A 344 -2.64 -25.90 -23.40
N ARG A 345 -1.45 -25.82 -24.01
CA ARG A 345 -1.28 -25.44 -25.42
C ARG A 345 -1.89 -26.52 -26.34
N ARG A 346 -2.32 -26.08 -27.52
CA ARG A 346 -2.79 -26.96 -28.61
C ARG A 346 -1.65 -27.22 -29.59
N TYR A 347 -0.87 -26.18 -29.88
CA TYR A 347 0.27 -26.20 -30.80
C TYR A 347 1.48 -25.50 -30.17
N GLU A 348 2.70 -25.95 -30.49
CA GLU A 348 3.90 -25.19 -30.15
C GLU A 348 4.17 -24.10 -31.20
N TYR A 349 4.07 -24.46 -32.48
CA TYR A 349 4.08 -23.54 -33.62
C TYR A 349 3.24 -24.07 -34.79
N ILE A 350 2.93 -23.20 -35.74
CA ILE A 350 2.32 -23.49 -37.04
C ILE A 350 3.17 -22.80 -38.12
N GLU A 351 3.46 -23.50 -39.21
CA GLU A 351 4.23 -23.01 -40.35
C GLU A 351 3.40 -23.13 -41.63
N TYR A 352 3.20 -22.04 -42.37
CA TYR A 352 2.41 -21.97 -43.60
C TYR A 352 3.29 -22.06 -44.84
N GLU A 353 2.76 -22.52 -45.98
CA GLU A 353 3.53 -22.67 -47.23
C GLU A 353 4.12 -21.35 -47.75
N ASN A 354 3.42 -20.22 -47.57
CA ASN A 354 3.95 -18.87 -47.83
C ASN A 354 5.11 -18.42 -46.92
N GLY A 355 5.59 -19.27 -46.00
CA GLY A 355 6.71 -19.00 -45.11
C GLY A 355 6.36 -18.22 -43.84
N GLN A 356 5.08 -17.89 -43.60
CA GLN A 356 4.66 -17.36 -42.30
C GLN A 356 4.74 -18.44 -41.21
N ILE A 357 5.23 -18.04 -40.04
CA ILE A 357 5.31 -18.89 -38.85
C ILE A 357 4.54 -18.19 -37.72
N PHE A 358 3.67 -18.95 -37.05
CA PHE A 358 2.97 -18.56 -35.83
C PHE A 358 3.52 -19.38 -34.66
N GLY A 359 4.05 -18.73 -33.63
CA GLY A 359 4.75 -19.37 -32.52
C GLY A 359 6.26 -19.55 -32.76
N GLU A 360 6.96 -20.04 -31.74
CA GLU A 360 8.42 -20.18 -31.73
C GLU A 360 8.83 -21.52 -32.37
N LYS A 361 9.09 -21.52 -33.70
CA LYS A 361 9.52 -22.72 -34.44
C LYS A 361 10.77 -23.34 -33.83
N SER A 362 10.65 -24.61 -33.46
CA SER A 362 11.61 -25.39 -32.68
C SER A 362 11.47 -26.88 -33.01
N THR A 363 12.26 -27.76 -32.38
CA THR A 363 12.19 -29.21 -32.63
C THR A 363 10.83 -29.78 -32.21
N CYS A 364 10.03 -30.24 -33.18
CA CYS A 364 8.69 -30.74 -32.90
C CYS A 364 8.71 -32.19 -32.35
N ASN A 365 8.70 -32.33 -31.03
CA ASN A 365 8.84 -33.63 -30.34
C ASN A 365 7.73 -34.65 -30.64
N LYS A 366 6.54 -34.22 -31.05
CA LYS A 366 5.42 -35.09 -31.47
C LYS A 366 5.43 -35.43 -32.97
N GLY A 367 6.36 -34.88 -33.74
CA GLY A 367 6.30 -34.83 -35.21
C GLY A 367 5.32 -33.75 -35.70
N THR A 368 5.54 -33.23 -36.91
CA THR A 368 4.64 -32.25 -37.52
C THR A 368 3.51 -32.92 -38.30
N THR A 369 2.31 -32.36 -38.20
CA THR A 369 1.15 -32.75 -39.01
C THR A 369 0.99 -31.75 -40.15
N LYS A 370 1.15 -32.19 -41.40
CA LYS A 370 0.75 -31.38 -42.56
C LYS A 370 -0.77 -31.44 -42.72
N VAL A 371 -1.41 -30.30 -42.95
CA VAL A 371 -2.85 -30.23 -43.26
C VAL A 371 -3.07 -29.38 -44.51
N ASP A 372 -3.88 -29.92 -45.41
CA ASP A 372 -3.96 -29.50 -46.81
C ASP A 372 -5.40 -29.10 -47.14
N SER A 373 -5.58 -27.95 -47.76
CA SER A 373 -6.91 -27.51 -48.21
C SER A 373 -7.30 -28.24 -49.51
N TRP A 374 -8.59 -28.53 -49.70
CA TRP A 374 -9.01 -29.52 -50.69
C TRP A 374 -10.29 -29.15 -51.45
N TRP A 375 -10.35 -29.55 -52.72
CA TRP A 375 -11.50 -29.30 -53.59
C TRP A 375 -12.62 -30.34 -53.40
N ARG A 376 -13.83 -29.86 -53.12
CA ARG A 376 -15.05 -30.65 -53.09
C ARG A 376 -15.83 -30.46 -54.39
N TRP A 377 -15.62 -31.39 -55.31
CA TRP A 377 -16.02 -31.22 -56.72
C TRP A 377 -15.28 -30.01 -57.34
N LEU A 378 -15.69 -29.56 -58.52
CA LEU A 378 -14.95 -28.55 -59.30
C LEU A 378 -15.20 -27.08 -58.85
N PHE A 379 -15.97 -26.85 -57.78
CA PHE A 379 -16.52 -25.51 -57.48
C PHE A 379 -16.36 -25.03 -56.03
N TRP A 380 -16.00 -25.90 -55.09
CA TRP A 380 -15.97 -25.58 -53.66
C TRP A 380 -14.61 -25.92 -53.06
N HIS A 381 -13.93 -24.95 -52.47
CA HIS A 381 -12.63 -25.15 -51.83
C HIS A 381 -12.79 -25.20 -50.31
N CYS A 382 -12.50 -26.35 -49.72
CA CYS A 382 -12.59 -26.57 -48.28
C CYS A 382 -11.28 -26.15 -47.61
N SER A 383 -11.13 -24.84 -47.36
CA SER A 383 -9.96 -24.26 -46.72
C SER A 383 -9.85 -24.61 -45.24
N TYR A 384 -8.62 -24.74 -44.73
CA TYR A 384 -8.33 -24.64 -43.30
C TYR A 384 -8.26 -23.17 -42.84
N CYS A 385 -8.90 -22.90 -41.71
CA CYS A 385 -9.02 -21.57 -41.11
C CYS A 385 -8.24 -21.51 -39.80
N PHE A 386 -7.57 -20.38 -39.53
CA PHE A 386 -7.10 -20.03 -38.20
C PHE A 386 -8.18 -19.21 -37.50
N CYS A 387 -8.69 -19.70 -36.37
CA CYS A 387 -9.73 -19.03 -35.59
C CYS A 387 -9.32 -18.94 -34.12
N TYR A 388 -10.08 -18.20 -33.31
CA TYR A 388 -10.01 -18.31 -31.86
C TYR A 388 -11.12 -19.24 -31.33
N CYS A 389 -10.75 -20.09 -30.39
CA CYS A 389 -11.65 -20.91 -29.59
C CYS A 389 -11.87 -20.24 -28.23
N ASP A 390 -13.11 -19.84 -27.92
CA ASP A 390 -13.61 -19.75 -26.54
C ASP A 390 -14.04 -21.16 -26.18
N ASP A 391 -13.17 -21.92 -25.53
CA ASP A 391 -13.46 -23.33 -25.20
C ASP A 391 -14.56 -23.42 -24.13
N ASN A 392 -14.92 -24.61 -23.66
CA ASN A 392 -15.64 -24.77 -22.37
C ASN A 392 -15.29 -26.11 -21.68
N ASN A 393 -14.11 -26.65 -21.99
CA ASN A 393 -13.64 -27.91 -21.44
C ASN A 393 -13.33 -27.83 -19.92
N MET A 394 -13.30 -28.99 -19.26
CA MET A 394 -13.19 -29.11 -17.78
C MET A 394 -11.87 -28.60 -17.17
N ASN A 395 -10.85 -28.32 -17.98
CA ASN A 395 -9.53 -27.84 -17.57
C ASN A 395 -9.32 -26.34 -17.86
N SER A 396 -10.40 -25.62 -18.19
CA SER A 396 -10.34 -24.20 -18.54
C SER A 396 -10.66 -23.31 -17.34
N ASP A 397 -9.62 -22.71 -16.75
CA ASP A 397 -9.74 -21.65 -15.75
C ASP A 397 -10.48 -20.45 -16.38
N ARG A 398 -11.71 -20.20 -15.92
CA ARG A 398 -12.55 -19.11 -16.45
C ARG A 398 -13.47 -18.47 -15.42
N TYR A 399 -13.27 -18.76 -14.14
CA TYR A 399 -14.19 -18.39 -13.08
C TYR A 399 -13.59 -17.35 -12.15
N PHE A 400 -14.35 -16.31 -11.81
CA PHE A 400 -13.98 -15.29 -10.82
C PHE A 400 -15.00 -15.27 -9.69
N SER A 401 -14.56 -15.28 -8.44
CA SER A 401 -15.45 -15.22 -7.27
C SER A 401 -16.11 -13.84 -7.15
N LEU A 402 -17.44 -13.81 -7.13
CA LEU A 402 -18.26 -12.64 -6.82
C LEU A 402 -18.59 -12.55 -5.32
N ARG A 403 -18.31 -13.62 -4.55
CA ARG A 403 -18.50 -13.63 -3.09
C ARG A 403 -17.68 -12.53 -2.40
N LYS A 404 -18.30 -11.89 -1.42
CA LYS A 404 -17.67 -10.88 -0.56
C LYS A 404 -16.66 -11.51 0.40
N VAL A 405 -15.52 -10.87 0.56
CA VAL A 405 -14.54 -11.18 1.59
C VAL A 405 -14.39 -9.96 2.49
N VAL A 406 -14.71 -10.12 3.77
CA VAL A 406 -14.77 -9.04 4.76
C VAL A 406 -13.91 -9.44 5.96
N SER A 407 -13.19 -8.46 6.53
CA SER A 407 -12.40 -8.61 7.75
C SER A 407 -13.31 -8.79 8.98
N ASP A 408 -12.74 -9.24 10.08
CA ASP A 408 -13.42 -9.39 11.36
C ASP A 408 -13.63 -8.02 12.03
N VAL A 409 -14.53 -7.23 11.46
CA VAL A 409 -14.86 -5.89 11.95
C VAL A 409 -15.60 -5.91 13.30
N ALA A 410 -16.17 -7.05 13.69
CA ALA A 410 -16.77 -7.22 15.02
C ALA A 410 -15.68 -7.19 16.10
N ASN A 411 -14.53 -7.84 15.84
CA ASN A 411 -13.32 -7.75 16.67
C ASN A 411 -12.37 -6.62 16.19
N ASN A 412 -12.93 -5.52 15.69
CA ASN A 412 -12.21 -4.29 15.32
C ASN A 412 -11.07 -4.47 14.29
N LYS A 413 -11.13 -5.50 13.43
CA LYS A 413 -10.08 -5.78 12.43
C LYS A 413 -10.35 -5.13 11.08
N VAL A 414 -9.30 -4.54 10.52
CA VAL A 414 -9.27 -3.90 9.19
C VAL A 414 -8.39 -4.69 8.23
N VAL A 415 -8.47 -4.39 6.93
CA VAL A 415 -7.57 -4.98 5.92
C VAL A 415 -6.17 -4.38 6.05
N THR A 416 -5.15 -5.24 6.05
CA THR A 416 -3.71 -4.88 6.07
C THR A 416 -2.93 -5.38 4.85
N GLY A 417 -3.52 -6.31 4.10
CA GLY A 417 -2.93 -6.97 2.93
C GLY A 417 -3.99 -7.62 2.02
N VAL A 418 -3.65 -7.86 0.75
CA VAL A 418 -4.52 -8.50 -0.25
C VAL A 418 -3.70 -9.30 -1.27
N ARG A 419 -4.29 -10.32 -1.89
CA ARG A 419 -3.77 -10.99 -3.09
C ARG A 419 -4.88 -11.72 -3.86
N PHE A 420 -4.60 -12.10 -5.11
CA PHE A 420 -5.36 -13.15 -5.77
C PHE A 420 -4.89 -14.54 -5.34
N LYS A 421 -5.81 -15.51 -5.30
CA LYS A 421 -5.48 -16.94 -5.27
C LYS A 421 -6.44 -17.72 -6.17
N LYS A 422 -5.89 -18.65 -6.95
CA LYS A 422 -6.65 -19.61 -7.73
C LYS A 422 -6.90 -20.87 -6.89
N VAL A 423 -8.17 -21.22 -6.69
CA VAL A 423 -8.59 -22.43 -5.96
C VAL A 423 -9.78 -23.01 -6.72
N ASN A 424 -9.85 -24.33 -6.91
CA ASN A 424 -10.94 -25.00 -7.66
C ASN A 424 -11.24 -24.40 -9.05
N GLN A 425 -10.21 -23.94 -9.77
CA GLN A 425 -10.29 -23.19 -11.06
C GLN A 425 -10.99 -21.81 -10.98
N ILE A 426 -11.21 -21.29 -9.76
CA ILE A 426 -11.82 -19.99 -9.47
C ILE A 426 -10.74 -19.02 -8.97
N ILE A 427 -10.73 -17.80 -9.50
CA ILE A 427 -9.94 -16.68 -8.98
C ILE A 427 -10.68 -16.03 -7.80
N HIS A 428 -10.11 -16.14 -6.61
CA HIS A 428 -10.57 -15.49 -5.39
C HIS A 428 -9.68 -14.30 -5.02
N ILE A 429 -10.27 -13.28 -4.40
CA ILE A 429 -9.52 -12.29 -3.61
C ILE A 429 -9.34 -12.88 -2.21
N GLN A 430 -8.12 -12.88 -1.67
CA GLN A 430 -7.81 -13.21 -0.29
C GLN A 430 -7.31 -11.96 0.44
N ILE A 431 -7.74 -11.74 1.68
CA ILE A 431 -7.31 -10.61 2.52
C ILE A 431 -6.44 -11.06 3.69
N GLN A 432 -5.56 -10.17 4.12
CA GLN A 432 -4.96 -10.15 5.44
C GLN A 432 -5.64 -9.10 6.30
N GLN A 433 -5.80 -9.40 7.59
CA GLN A 433 -6.46 -8.54 8.56
C GLN A 433 -5.66 -8.39 9.85
N GLY A 434 -5.77 -7.24 10.51
CA GLY A 434 -5.22 -6.96 11.84
C GLY A 434 -6.13 -6.03 12.64
N GLU A 435 -6.07 -6.09 13.98
CA GLU A 435 -6.82 -5.18 14.86
C GLU A 435 -6.28 -3.75 14.75
N LEU A 436 -7.21 -2.81 14.58
CA LEU A 436 -6.95 -1.39 14.61
C LEU A 436 -6.71 -0.90 16.05
N MET A 437 -5.65 -0.12 16.24
CA MET A 437 -5.18 0.40 17.52
C MET A 437 -5.17 1.94 17.50
N PRO A 438 -5.12 2.61 18.67
CA PRO A 438 -5.13 4.07 18.76
C PRO A 438 -4.18 4.79 17.79
N ARG A 439 -4.66 5.91 17.25
CA ARG A 439 -3.94 6.79 16.29
C ARG A 439 -3.45 6.08 15.03
N GLY A 440 -4.24 5.13 14.54
CA GLY A 440 -3.97 4.42 13.29
C GLY A 440 -2.81 3.42 13.38
N ASN A 441 -2.45 2.95 14.57
CA ASN A 441 -1.58 1.79 14.69
C ASN A 441 -2.34 0.49 14.34
N ILE A 442 -1.61 -0.57 14.02
CA ILE A 442 -2.13 -1.94 13.89
C ILE A 442 -1.38 -2.83 14.89
N ASP A 443 -2.09 -3.69 15.62
CA ASP A 443 -1.40 -4.71 16.43
C ASP A 443 -0.79 -5.78 15.51
N LYS A 444 0.54 -5.77 15.39
CA LYS A 444 1.32 -6.73 14.60
C LYS A 444 1.07 -8.19 15.01
N THR A 445 0.74 -8.48 16.26
CA THR A 445 0.51 -9.85 16.73
C THR A 445 -0.86 -10.41 16.30
N SER A 446 -1.83 -9.54 16.07
CA SER A 446 -3.16 -9.90 15.54
C SER A 446 -3.18 -10.20 14.02
N VAL A 447 -2.14 -9.81 13.28
CA VAL A 447 -2.11 -9.80 11.81
C VAL A 447 -2.09 -11.23 11.24
N GLN A 448 -3.06 -11.54 10.39
CA GLN A 448 -3.22 -12.87 9.81
C GLN A 448 -3.96 -12.86 8.47
N TRP A 449 -3.61 -13.81 7.59
CA TRP A 449 -4.35 -14.07 6.36
C TRP A 449 -5.66 -14.79 6.67
N LYS A 450 -6.80 -14.26 6.22
CA LYS A 450 -8.10 -14.93 6.36
C LYS A 450 -8.13 -16.13 5.40
N SER A 451 -8.70 -17.27 5.83
CA SER A 451 -8.97 -18.40 4.94
C SER A 451 -9.93 -17.99 3.80
N ILE A 452 -9.84 -18.72 2.68
CA ILE A 452 -10.78 -18.57 1.56
C ILE A 452 -12.01 -19.42 1.88
N GLU A 453 -13.20 -18.87 1.63
CA GLU A 453 -14.47 -19.61 1.70
C GLU A 453 -14.62 -20.39 0.39
N GLU A 454 -13.93 -21.53 0.29
CA GLU A 454 -13.86 -22.38 -0.90
C GLU A 454 -15.23 -22.95 -1.31
N PHE A 455 -15.43 -23.12 -2.61
CA PHE A 455 -16.60 -23.76 -3.21
C PHE A 455 -16.25 -24.33 -4.59
N ASN A 456 -17.15 -25.11 -5.20
CA ASN A 456 -17.03 -25.58 -6.57
C ASN A 456 -18.18 -25.01 -7.43
N VAL A 457 -17.91 -24.73 -8.71
CA VAL A 457 -18.93 -24.25 -9.67
C VAL A 457 -20.01 -25.29 -10.01
N LEU A 458 -19.81 -26.55 -9.61
CA LEU A 458 -20.76 -27.66 -9.78
C LEU A 458 -21.64 -27.92 -8.54
N ASP A 459 -21.41 -27.24 -7.42
CA ASP A 459 -22.19 -27.46 -6.19
C ASP A 459 -23.63 -26.93 -6.33
N ASN A 460 -24.62 -27.73 -5.93
CA ASN A 460 -26.07 -27.47 -6.14
C ASN A 460 -26.60 -26.07 -5.77
N ASN A 461 -25.94 -25.38 -4.83
CA ASN A 461 -26.36 -24.05 -4.34
C ASN A 461 -25.57 -22.88 -4.95
N ILE A 462 -24.55 -23.15 -5.77
CA ILE A 462 -23.63 -22.15 -6.34
C ILE A 462 -24.16 -21.68 -7.70
N LYS A 463 -24.19 -20.36 -7.94
CA LYS A 463 -24.82 -19.79 -9.15
C LYS A 463 -23.94 -18.77 -9.86
N ASN A 464 -23.80 -18.95 -11.17
CA ASN A 464 -23.15 -17.99 -12.07
C ASN A 464 -23.93 -16.65 -12.06
N GLY A 465 -23.20 -15.53 -11.95
CA GLY A 465 -23.75 -14.20 -11.74
C GLY A 465 -24.12 -13.87 -10.28
N ILE A 466 -23.94 -14.80 -9.33
CA ILE A 466 -24.24 -14.60 -7.90
C ILE A 466 -23.02 -14.93 -7.02
N ASP A 467 -22.54 -16.18 -7.07
CA ASP A 467 -21.36 -16.63 -6.31
C ASP A 467 -20.06 -16.43 -7.11
N TYR A 468 -20.14 -16.62 -8.43
CA TYR A 468 -19.02 -16.54 -9.36
C TYR A 468 -19.47 -15.99 -10.72
N HIS A 469 -18.53 -15.49 -11.51
CA HIS A 469 -18.72 -15.12 -12.92
C HIS A 469 -17.96 -16.09 -13.82
N THR A 470 -18.61 -16.58 -14.88
CA THR A 470 -17.96 -17.34 -15.96
C THR A 470 -17.57 -16.42 -17.11
N LEU A 471 -16.28 -16.31 -17.39
CA LEU A 471 -15.77 -15.63 -18.58
C LEU A 471 -16.25 -16.36 -19.87
N SER A 472 -16.73 -15.56 -20.82
CA SER A 472 -17.00 -15.91 -22.22
C SER A 472 -16.53 -14.75 -23.10
N TRP A 473 -16.43 -14.94 -24.41
CA TRP A 473 -15.98 -13.89 -25.32
C TRP A 473 -16.72 -12.54 -25.17
N GLU A 474 -18.02 -12.55 -24.88
CA GLU A 474 -18.84 -11.35 -24.70
C GLU A 474 -18.77 -10.78 -23.28
N LYS A 475 -18.19 -11.51 -22.31
CA LYS A 475 -18.13 -11.17 -20.89
C LYS A 475 -16.73 -11.38 -20.30
N ARG A 476 -15.72 -10.92 -21.05
CA ARG A 476 -14.29 -11.06 -20.74
C ARG A 476 -13.61 -9.76 -20.26
N GLY A 477 -14.40 -8.73 -19.98
CA GLY A 477 -13.88 -7.42 -19.58
C GLY A 477 -13.51 -7.33 -18.10
N LEU A 478 -12.59 -6.44 -17.76
CA LEU A 478 -12.19 -6.09 -16.40
C LEU A 478 -11.97 -4.57 -16.30
N ASP A 479 -12.71 -3.91 -15.42
CA ASP A 479 -12.51 -2.49 -15.09
C ASP A 479 -11.23 -2.28 -14.29
N LEU A 480 -10.50 -1.20 -14.60
CA LEU A 480 -9.24 -0.82 -13.93
C LEU A 480 -9.46 0.51 -13.20
N ASP A 481 -9.35 0.50 -11.87
CA ASP A 481 -9.67 1.61 -10.97
C ASP A 481 -8.83 1.56 -9.69
N ASP A 482 -8.60 2.75 -9.12
CA ASP A 482 -8.26 2.94 -7.71
C ASP A 482 -9.50 3.44 -6.95
N LEU A 483 -9.85 2.78 -5.85
CA LEU A 483 -11.01 3.06 -5.02
C LEU A 483 -10.55 3.47 -3.61
N VAL A 484 -10.58 4.77 -3.31
CA VAL A 484 -10.02 5.36 -2.07
C VAL A 484 -10.97 6.39 -1.45
N LEU A 485 -11.05 6.43 -0.11
CA LEU A 485 -11.84 7.42 0.64
C LEU A 485 -11.03 8.04 1.79
N ASP A 486 -10.47 9.23 1.56
CA ASP A 486 -9.51 9.90 2.46
C ASP A 486 -10.13 10.65 3.67
N LYS A 487 -11.34 10.26 4.10
CA LYS A 487 -12.15 10.95 5.12
C LYS A 487 -12.62 9.99 6.23
N ASN A 488 -11.73 9.59 7.13
CA ASN A 488 -12.05 8.75 8.29
C ASN A 488 -12.75 7.41 7.94
N TYR A 489 -12.46 6.85 6.77
CA TYR A 489 -12.86 5.50 6.35
C TYR A 489 -11.64 4.59 6.23
N LEU A 490 -11.83 3.31 6.52
CA LEU A 490 -10.85 2.25 6.29
C LEU A 490 -11.46 1.09 5.50
N LEU A 491 -10.59 0.42 4.75
CA LEU A 491 -10.90 -0.77 3.97
C LEU A 491 -11.14 -1.97 4.90
N THR A 492 -12.33 -2.57 4.78
CA THR A 492 -12.73 -3.77 5.54
C THR A 492 -13.17 -4.94 4.67
N GLY A 493 -13.10 -4.83 3.34
CA GLY A 493 -13.41 -5.96 2.47
C GLY A 493 -13.41 -5.66 0.97
N PHE A 494 -13.61 -6.72 0.19
CA PHE A 494 -13.62 -6.73 -1.27
C PHE A 494 -14.72 -7.64 -1.80
N LYS A 495 -15.16 -7.39 -3.03
CA LYS A 495 -15.83 -8.35 -3.91
C LYS A 495 -15.66 -7.91 -5.36
N PHE A 496 -15.93 -8.80 -6.31
CA PHE A 496 -16.27 -8.41 -7.67
C PHE A 496 -17.80 -8.37 -7.84
N ARG A 497 -18.26 -7.53 -8.77
CA ARG A 497 -19.58 -7.60 -9.39
C ARG A 497 -19.42 -7.62 -10.92
N MET A 498 -20.53 -7.78 -11.64
CA MET A 498 -20.60 -7.52 -13.07
C MET A 498 -21.23 -6.17 -13.35
N VAL A 499 -20.57 -5.35 -14.17
CA VAL A 499 -21.13 -4.14 -14.79
C VAL A 499 -21.19 -4.39 -16.30
N GLY A 500 -22.37 -4.74 -16.81
CA GLY A 500 -22.55 -5.18 -18.19
C GLY A 500 -21.75 -6.45 -18.52
N SER A 501 -20.73 -6.30 -19.35
CA SER A 501 -19.80 -7.36 -19.78
C SER A 501 -18.51 -7.45 -18.97
N ARG A 502 -18.31 -6.56 -17.98
CA ARG A 502 -17.02 -6.36 -17.30
C ARG A 502 -17.11 -6.72 -15.81
N LEU A 503 -16.08 -7.40 -15.31
CA LEU A 503 -15.82 -7.51 -13.88
C LEU A 503 -15.45 -6.13 -13.34
N ASN A 504 -16.09 -5.72 -12.26
CA ASN A 504 -15.90 -4.42 -11.62
C ASN A 504 -15.67 -4.63 -10.12
N LEU A 505 -14.65 -3.96 -9.58
CA LEU A 505 -14.24 -4.10 -8.17
C LEU A 505 -15.19 -3.26 -7.29
N GLU A 506 -15.69 -3.84 -6.20
CA GLU A 506 -16.24 -3.05 -5.09
C GLU A 506 -15.43 -3.30 -3.81
N VAL A 507 -15.14 -2.24 -3.08
CA VAL A 507 -14.46 -2.28 -1.77
C VAL A 507 -15.44 -1.92 -0.65
N ARG A 508 -15.32 -2.58 0.51
CA ARG A 508 -16.13 -2.26 1.68
C ARG A 508 -15.40 -1.23 2.54
N MET A 509 -16.03 -0.08 2.72
CA MET A 509 -15.51 1.04 3.50
C MET A 509 -16.26 1.15 4.82
N THR A 510 -15.52 1.37 5.91
CA THR A 510 -16.05 1.43 7.27
C THR A 510 -15.52 2.68 7.99
N PRO A 511 -16.40 3.49 8.62
CA PRO A 511 -15.96 4.68 9.33
C PRO A 511 -15.21 4.31 10.62
N PHE A 512 -14.24 5.12 11.03
CA PHE A 512 -13.48 4.92 12.27
C PHE A 512 -13.16 6.24 12.96
N ASN A 513 -12.85 6.17 14.25
CA ASN A 513 -12.29 7.29 15.01
C ASN A 513 -10.76 7.13 15.10
N PHE A 514 -10.00 8.15 14.66
CA PHE A 514 -8.54 8.06 14.56
C PHE A 514 -7.86 7.96 15.93
N THR A 515 -8.10 8.92 16.84
CA THR A 515 -7.49 8.90 18.19
C THR A 515 -7.72 7.58 18.93
N THR A 516 -8.95 7.05 18.96
CA THR A 516 -9.24 5.80 19.70
C THR A 516 -8.90 4.52 18.95
N GLY A 517 -8.74 4.56 17.62
CA GLY A 517 -8.48 3.37 16.81
C GLY A 517 -9.66 2.39 16.74
N LYS A 518 -10.90 2.85 16.93
CA LYS A 518 -12.09 2.00 16.89
C LYS A 518 -12.99 2.30 15.70
N LEU A 519 -13.48 1.22 15.08
CA LEU A 519 -14.47 1.25 14.00
C LEU A 519 -15.83 1.72 14.55
N ILE A 520 -16.53 2.59 13.83
CA ILE A 520 -17.80 3.18 14.26
C ILE A 520 -18.95 2.33 13.70
N GLU A 521 -19.63 1.61 14.59
CA GLU A 521 -20.79 0.74 14.31
C GLU A 521 -20.63 -0.10 13.02
N PRO A 522 -19.55 -0.91 12.88
CA PRO A 522 -19.11 -1.45 11.61
C PRO A 522 -20.02 -2.51 10.97
N LEU A 523 -21.10 -2.92 11.65
CA LEU A 523 -22.16 -3.76 11.08
C LEU A 523 -23.23 -2.94 10.36
N ASN A 524 -23.45 -1.68 10.78
CA ASN A 524 -24.50 -0.80 10.28
C ASN A 524 -23.94 0.27 9.33
N ASN A 525 -22.86 0.96 9.70
CA ASN A 525 -22.41 2.19 9.04
C ASN A 525 -21.37 1.96 7.94
N SER A 526 -21.19 0.71 7.50
CA SER A 526 -20.25 0.36 6.42
C SER A 526 -20.98 0.14 5.10
N PHE A 527 -20.41 0.65 4.01
CA PHE A 527 -20.98 0.55 2.66
C PHE A 527 -19.99 -0.07 1.67
N TRP A 528 -20.51 -0.45 0.50
CA TRP A 528 -19.70 -0.84 -0.65
C TRP A 528 -19.48 0.37 -1.56
N PHE A 529 -18.26 0.55 -2.03
CA PHE A 529 -17.82 1.67 -2.85
C PHE A 529 -17.16 1.16 -4.13
N SER A 530 -17.44 1.84 -5.24
CA SER A 530 -17.09 1.45 -6.61
C SER A 530 -17.16 2.64 -7.56
N HIS A 531 -16.56 2.51 -8.75
CA HIS A 531 -16.76 3.43 -9.86
C HIS A 531 -17.71 2.84 -10.90
N ASP A 532 -18.93 3.39 -10.93
CA ASP A 532 -20.06 2.88 -11.73
C ASP A 532 -20.09 3.46 -13.16
N ARG A 533 -19.06 4.23 -13.54
CA ARG A 533 -18.95 4.81 -14.90
C ARG A 533 -18.78 3.69 -15.94
N THR A 534 -19.74 3.63 -16.86
CA THR A 534 -19.80 2.64 -17.95
C THR A 534 -18.92 3.03 -19.14
N ASP A 535 -18.98 4.30 -19.54
CA ASP A 535 -18.11 4.93 -20.55
C ASP A 535 -16.65 4.93 -20.07
N ARG A 536 -15.79 4.20 -20.79
CA ARG A 536 -14.39 3.91 -20.43
C ARG A 536 -13.56 3.60 -21.68
N THR A 537 -12.26 3.79 -21.59
CA THR A 537 -11.33 3.44 -22.69
C THR A 537 -10.78 2.03 -22.55
N GLU A 538 -10.66 1.30 -23.66
CA GLU A 538 -10.02 -0.02 -23.69
C GLU A 538 -8.49 0.14 -23.67
N LEU A 539 -7.83 -0.47 -22.68
CA LEU A 539 -6.39 -0.69 -22.68
C LEU A 539 -6.08 -1.81 -23.68
N LYS A 540 -5.62 -1.42 -24.87
CA LYS A 540 -5.29 -2.35 -25.96
C LYS A 540 -3.82 -2.76 -25.87
N PHE A 541 -3.55 -4.04 -26.12
CA PHE A 541 -2.18 -4.57 -26.17
C PHE A 541 -1.68 -4.67 -27.61
N GLU A 542 -0.47 -4.20 -27.86
CA GLU A 542 0.19 -4.32 -29.16
C GLU A 542 1.13 -5.54 -29.16
N ASN A 543 0.80 -6.53 -29.99
CA ASN A 543 1.52 -7.81 -30.15
C ASN A 543 1.78 -8.55 -28.80
N PRO A 544 0.75 -8.86 -27.99
CA PRO A 544 0.93 -9.38 -26.63
C PRO A 544 1.48 -10.82 -26.58
N ASN A 545 2.80 -10.96 -26.35
CA ASN A 545 3.44 -12.25 -26.04
C ASN A 545 3.27 -12.62 -24.55
N ILE A 546 3.65 -13.84 -24.17
CA ILE A 546 3.63 -14.32 -22.77
C ILE A 546 4.50 -13.40 -21.90
N PRO A 547 3.97 -12.80 -20.81
CA PRO A 547 4.71 -11.80 -20.02
C PRO A 547 5.96 -12.39 -19.34
N THR A 548 5.94 -13.67 -18.98
CA THR A 548 7.08 -14.36 -18.33
C THR A 548 8.25 -14.66 -19.28
N ARG A 549 8.14 -14.39 -20.59
CA ARG A 549 9.25 -14.51 -21.56
C ARG A 549 10.13 -13.26 -21.64
N LEU A 550 9.66 -12.11 -21.13
CA LEU A 550 10.36 -10.83 -21.25
C LEU A 550 11.35 -10.63 -20.09
N PRO A 551 12.59 -10.18 -20.36
CA PRO A 551 13.58 -9.88 -19.31
C PRO A 551 13.40 -8.50 -18.67
N LEU A 552 12.44 -7.69 -19.14
CA LEU A 552 12.16 -6.34 -18.65
C LEU A 552 10.98 -6.37 -17.68
N LEU A 553 11.21 -5.89 -16.45
CA LEU A 553 10.17 -5.70 -15.43
C LEU A 553 8.96 -4.93 -16.00
N ALA A 554 7.76 -5.47 -15.84
CA ALA A 554 6.51 -4.79 -16.15
C ALA A 554 6.28 -3.59 -15.22
N LEU A 555 5.81 -2.48 -15.77
CA LEU A 555 5.49 -1.27 -15.00
C LEU A 555 4.00 -0.92 -15.13
N PRO A 556 3.39 -0.26 -14.10
CA PRO A 556 2.02 0.20 -14.18
C PRO A 556 1.81 1.11 -15.40
N ASP A 557 0.87 0.73 -16.28
CA ASP A 557 0.58 1.44 -17.53
C ASP A 557 -0.90 1.87 -17.64
N SER A 558 -1.81 1.12 -16.99
CA SER A 558 -3.24 1.46 -16.91
C SER A 558 -3.51 2.73 -16.10
N LYS A 559 -4.44 3.54 -16.61
CA LYS A 559 -4.97 4.75 -15.98
C LYS A 559 -6.35 4.48 -15.37
N THR A 560 -6.88 5.45 -14.63
CA THR A 560 -8.29 5.47 -14.19
C THR A 560 -9.26 5.49 -15.37
N GLU A 561 -10.49 5.03 -15.16
CA GLU A 561 -11.55 4.99 -16.20
C GLU A 561 -11.18 4.15 -17.44
N GLN A 562 -10.26 3.20 -17.26
CA GLN A 562 -9.94 2.20 -18.26
C GLN A 562 -10.60 0.85 -17.95
N TYR A 563 -10.62 -0.01 -18.95
CA TYR A 563 -10.88 -1.44 -18.81
C TYR A 563 -9.97 -2.20 -19.77
N LEU A 564 -9.77 -3.49 -19.53
CA LEU A 564 -9.16 -4.41 -20.49
C LEU A 564 -10.10 -5.56 -20.80
N ASN A 565 -9.81 -6.29 -21.87
CA ASN A 565 -10.44 -7.57 -22.18
C ASN A 565 -9.40 -8.68 -22.06
N PHE A 566 -9.72 -9.77 -21.37
CA PHE A 566 -8.95 -11.01 -21.51
C PHE A 566 -9.04 -11.48 -22.97
N ALA A 567 -7.92 -11.92 -23.54
CA ALA A 567 -7.81 -12.24 -24.96
C ALA A 567 -6.74 -13.32 -25.20
N PRO A 568 -6.70 -13.97 -26.37
CA PRO A 568 -5.54 -14.73 -26.80
C PRO A 568 -4.27 -13.87 -26.83
N SER A 569 -3.12 -14.50 -26.61
CA SER A 569 -1.80 -13.97 -26.96
C SER A 569 -1.66 -13.73 -28.48
N ASP A 570 -0.60 -13.03 -28.89
CA ASP A 570 -0.32 -12.82 -30.31
C ASP A 570 -0.10 -14.14 -31.07
N ARG A 571 -0.59 -14.18 -32.32
CA ARG A 571 -0.44 -15.31 -33.22
C ARG A 571 1.00 -15.50 -33.71
N LYS A 572 1.73 -14.42 -34.01
CA LYS A 572 3.10 -14.54 -34.54
C LYS A 572 4.07 -15.07 -33.47
N THR A 573 4.01 -14.55 -32.25
CA THR A 573 4.95 -14.94 -31.18
C THR A 573 4.53 -16.17 -30.38
N ASP A 574 3.24 -16.49 -30.30
CA ASP A 574 2.75 -17.55 -29.40
C ASP A 574 1.72 -18.51 -30.02
N ALA A 575 1.45 -18.42 -31.32
CA ALA A 575 0.33 -19.11 -32.00
C ALA A 575 -1.03 -18.86 -31.30
N ALA A 576 -1.15 -17.74 -30.57
CA ALA A 576 -2.29 -17.36 -29.75
C ALA A 576 -2.71 -18.41 -28.70
N GLN A 577 -1.76 -19.13 -28.11
CA GLN A 577 -2.04 -20.33 -27.30
C GLN A 577 -2.27 -20.09 -25.79
N ASN A 578 -2.04 -18.87 -25.30
CA ASN A 578 -2.33 -18.47 -23.92
C ASN A 578 -3.44 -17.41 -23.88
N THR A 579 -4.17 -17.33 -22.79
CA THR A 579 -5.01 -16.15 -22.48
C THR A 579 -4.21 -15.14 -21.67
N ILE A 580 -4.20 -13.88 -22.13
CA ILE A 580 -3.56 -12.73 -21.51
C ILE A 580 -4.61 -11.66 -21.14
N PRO A 581 -4.33 -10.71 -20.23
CA PRO A 581 -3.17 -10.66 -19.33
C PRO A 581 -3.11 -11.85 -18.36
N PHE A 582 -1.93 -12.11 -17.81
CA PHE A 582 -1.81 -13.00 -16.64
C PHE A 582 -2.24 -12.25 -15.37
N LEU A 583 -2.36 -12.95 -14.24
CA LEU A 583 -2.69 -12.35 -12.95
C LEU A 583 -1.47 -12.42 -12.03
N ASP A 584 -1.10 -11.32 -11.39
CA ASP A 584 -0.12 -11.31 -10.30
C ASP A 584 -0.79 -11.84 -9.02
N VAL A 585 -0.23 -12.90 -8.41
CA VAL A 585 -0.78 -13.54 -7.20
C VAL A 585 0.09 -13.30 -5.96
N GLN A 586 1.09 -12.41 -6.05
CA GLN A 586 1.96 -12.04 -4.93
C GLN A 586 1.17 -11.37 -3.80
N SER A 587 1.65 -11.53 -2.56
CA SER A 587 1.10 -10.80 -1.41
C SER A 587 1.39 -9.30 -1.53
N VAL A 588 0.34 -8.48 -1.57
CA VAL A 588 0.42 -7.03 -1.44
C VAL A 588 0.02 -6.68 -0.01
N GLU A 589 1.01 -6.47 0.85
CA GLU A 589 0.83 -6.26 2.29
C GLU A 589 1.78 -5.17 2.83
N SER A 590 1.39 -4.53 3.94
CA SER A 590 2.19 -3.47 4.56
C SER A 590 3.08 -3.99 5.68
N ASN A 591 4.36 -3.61 5.69
CA ASN A 591 5.32 -3.83 6.77
C ASN A 591 6.14 -2.54 7.02
N PRO A 592 5.86 -1.77 8.09
CA PRO A 592 5.00 -2.12 9.19
C PRO A 592 3.51 -2.12 8.78
N PRO A 593 2.67 -2.99 9.35
CA PRO A 593 1.23 -3.01 9.08
C PRO A 593 0.60 -1.64 9.39
N ILE A 594 -0.11 -1.09 8.42
CA ILE A 594 -0.70 0.27 8.47
C ILE A 594 -2.17 0.23 8.02
N PRO A 595 -3.05 1.12 8.52
CA PRO A 595 -4.42 1.20 8.03
C PRO A 595 -4.48 1.56 6.54
N ILE A 596 -5.44 0.97 5.85
CA ILE A 596 -5.61 1.09 4.40
C ILE A 596 -6.89 1.89 4.11
N ALA A 597 -6.76 2.98 3.34
CA ALA A 597 -7.87 3.87 2.97
C ALA A 597 -8.51 3.54 1.62
N GLY A 598 -7.91 2.61 0.87
CA GLY A 598 -8.40 2.19 -0.43
C GLY A 598 -7.64 1.01 -1.03
N ALA A 599 -8.13 0.53 -2.16
CA ALA A 599 -7.47 -0.48 -2.97
C ALA A 599 -7.83 -0.27 -4.44
N GLY A 600 -7.04 -0.87 -5.33
CA GLY A 600 -7.25 -0.79 -6.76
C GLY A 600 -6.88 -2.07 -7.48
N ILE A 601 -7.29 -2.13 -8.73
CA ILE A 601 -6.92 -3.18 -9.68
C ILE A 601 -6.40 -2.52 -10.96
N PHE A 602 -5.24 -2.94 -11.41
CA PHE A 602 -4.47 -2.24 -12.43
C PHE A 602 -3.71 -3.22 -13.32
N HIS A 603 -3.28 -2.76 -14.48
CA HIS A 603 -2.39 -3.49 -15.36
C HIS A 603 -0.94 -2.98 -15.22
N LYS A 604 0.02 -3.90 -15.28
CA LYS A 604 1.44 -3.60 -15.51
C LYS A 604 1.95 -4.37 -16.72
N GLY A 605 2.69 -3.69 -17.59
CA GLY A 605 3.10 -4.26 -18.88
C GLY A 605 4.34 -3.62 -19.48
N ARG A 606 4.57 -3.99 -20.75
CA ARG A 606 5.57 -3.46 -21.69
C ARG A 606 5.03 -3.66 -23.12
N LEU A 607 5.54 -2.91 -24.09
CA LEU A 607 5.26 -3.15 -25.50
C LEU A 607 5.68 -4.58 -25.89
N GLY A 608 4.84 -5.30 -26.65
CA GLY A 608 5.07 -6.71 -26.97
C GLY A 608 4.73 -7.70 -25.83
N SER A 609 4.19 -7.23 -24.70
CA SER A 609 3.77 -8.06 -23.57
C SER A 609 2.25 -8.12 -23.44
N GLY A 610 1.73 -9.30 -23.09
CA GLY A 610 0.37 -9.43 -22.56
C GLY A 610 0.23 -8.95 -21.10
N GLY A 611 1.34 -8.69 -20.40
CA GLY A 611 1.38 -8.09 -19.06
C GLY A 611 0.65 -8.86 -17.94
N TYR A 612 0.49 -8.18 -16.81
CA TYR A 612 -0.17 -8.71 -15.61
C TYR A 612 -1.26 -7.76 -15.11
N VAL A 613 -2.41 -8.31 -14.75
CA VAL A 613 -3.39 -7.68 -13.84
C VAL A 613 -2.93 -7.92 -12.41
N ALA A 614 -2.85 -6.85 -11.63
CA ALA A 614 -2.43 -6.89 -10.23
C ALA A 614 -3.40 -6.10 -9.34
N LEU A 615 -3.48 -6.50 -8.08
CA LEU A 615 -4.11 -5.70 -7.03
C LEU A 615 -3.09 -4.71 -6.44
N ARG A 616 -3.59 -3.58 -5.91
CA ARG A 616 -2.81 -2.66 -5.09
C ARG A 616 -3.61 -2.14 -3.91
N LEU A 617 -2.92 -1.79 -2.83
CA LEU A 617 -3.51 -1.14 -1.65
C LEU A 617 -3.12 0.33 -1.62
N ILE A 618 -3.93 1.16 -0.96
CA ILE A 618 -3.71 2.61 -0.86
C ILE A 618 -3.70 2.97 0.63
N THR A 619 -2.52 3.33 1.15
CA THR A 619 -2.33 3.58 2.59
C THR A 619 -3.17 4.75 3.09
N TYR A 620 -3.56 4.72 4.36
CA TYR A 620 -4.16 5.86 5.02
C TYR A 620 -3.18 7.05 5.03
N ASP A 621 -3.74 8.26 4.88
CA ASP A 621 -2.97 9.50 4.75
C ASP A 621 -2.75 10.14 6.13
N PHE A 622 -1.58 9.86 6.72
CA PHE A 622 -1.19 10.39 8.03
C PHE A 622 -0.84 11.88 8.02
N SER A 623 -0.66 12.52 6.85
CA SER A 623 -0.18 13.92 6.77
C SER A 623 -1.10 14.92 7.48
N LYS A 624 -2.41 14.62 7.52
CA LYS A 624 -3.46 15.37 8.23
C LYS A 624 -3.28 15.37 9.75
N HIS A 625 -2.66 14.33 10.29
CA HIS A 625 -2.51 14.09 11.73
C HIS A 625 -1.15 14.54 12.29
N LEU A 626 -0.23 14.96 11.43
CA LEU A 626 1.07 15.53 11.80
C LEU A 626 0.87 16.97 12.33
N GLN A 627 0.60 17.11 13.62
CA GLN A 627 0.28 18.39 14.28
C GLN A 627 0.82 18.39 15.72
N VAL A 628 1.23 19.56 16.23
CA VAL A 628 1.87 19.72 17.54
C VAL A 628 1.31 20.98 18.22
N ASP A 629 1.10 20.92 19.54
CA ASP A 629 0.49 22.00 20.34
C ASP A 629 1.52 23.11 20.69
N LEU A 630 2.09 23.75 19.66
CA LEU A 630 3.02 24.87 19.80
C LEU A 630 2.28 26.20 20.01
N PRO A 631 2.85 27.16 20.77
CA PRO A 631 2.35 28.53 20.77
C PRO A 631 2.53 29.13 19.37
N VAL A 632 1.46 29.70 18.81
CA VAL A 632 1.54 30.40 17.52
C VAL A 632 2.20 31.76 17.74
N ASN A 633 3.51 31.84 17.48
CA ASN A 633 4.19 33.13 17.35
C ASN A 633 3.67 33.83 16.09
N VAL A 634 2.77 34.80 16.29
CA VAL A 634 2.16 35.60 15.21
C VAL A 634 3.12 36.70 14.75
N GLU A 635 4.23 36.28 14.13
CA GLU A 635 4.99 37.12 13.20
C GLU A 635 4.72 36.66 11.76
N THR A 636 3.43 36.56 11.43
CA THR A 636 2.96 36.39 10.06
C THR A 636 3.22 37.68 9.28
N VAL A 637 4.37 37.77 8.62
CA VAL A 637 4.63 38.78 7.59
C VAL A 637 3.77 38.44 6.36
N VAL A 638 2.50 38.84 6.44
CA VAL A 638 1.49 38.71 5.39
C VAL A 638 1.07 40.11 5.00
N ASP A 639 1.77 40.66 3.99
CA ASP A 639 1.15 41.25 2.80
C ASP A 639 2.21 41.87 1.87
N ALA A 640 2.50 41.16 0.78
CA ALA A 640 3.23 41.68 -0.37
C ALA A 640 2.63 41.06 -1.65
N PRO A 641 1.86 41.83 -2.45
CA PRO A 641 1.21 41.30 -3.65
C PRO A 641 2.22 40.86 -4.72
N ASN A 642 2.06 39.64 -5.25
CA ASN A 642 2.84 39.14 -6.38
C ASN A 642 2.38 39.77 -7.71
N GLU A 643 2.97 40.90 -8.11
CA GLU A 643 2.96 41.31 -9.52
C GLU A 643 3.96 40.47 -10.33
N ILE A 644 3.51 39.37 -10.92
CA ILE A 644 4.30 38.60 -11.89
C ILE A 644 4.21 39.30 -13.25
N ARG A 645 5.29 39.94 -13.68
CA ARG A 645 5.49 40.33 -15.09
C ARG A 645 6.09 39.16 -15.86
N SER A 646 5.44 38.78 -16.95
CA SER A 646 5.95 37.81 -17.92
C SER A 646 7.08 38.38 -18.78
N VAL A 647 8.10 37.56 -19.04
CA VAL A 647 9.05 37.67 -20.16
C VAL A 647 9.15 36.28 -20.79
#